data_AF-A0A2V8KVN1-F1
#
_entry.id   AF-A0A2V8KVN1-F1
#
_cell.length_a   1.000
_cell.length_b   1.000
_cell.length_c   1.000
_cell.angle_alpha   90.00
_cell.angle_beta   90.00
_cell.angle_gamma   90.00
#
_symmetry.space_group_name_H-M   'P 1'
#
loop_
_entity.id
_entity.type
_entity.pdbx_description
1 polymer ?
#
loop_
_entity_poly.entity_id
_entity_poly.type
_entity_poly.pdbx_seq_one_letter_code
_entity_poly.pdbx_strand_id
1 'polypeptide(L)'
;MLLDLHARLRDALRSTIRTQWNIDPPEIVLNQTPKIEFGELATPVPFELARLLKRPPQSIAEELIIRVGKIDGVERMEPAGRGYINFFLDRAAVVRGSRLRGYPGDEGKIIVEHTNINPNKAAHIGHLRNAAIGDTFVRILKAAGRKVEVQNYIDNTGVQVADVIVGVKHVERKTLDDVRRLIANRSIKFDYYCWDVYARVASFYEEQDPHYALRAQVLKEIEEGSADTARMAELVAMTIVRCHLRTMSRINVHYDLLPRESDVLHLKFWDYAFRQLRKKEAIFFEKEGKNAGCWVMRLDSDGQDEDKIIVRSNGTVTYVGKDIAYQLWKLGLLAQDFQYTVFDADADVWVTTSGDGQPDHPAFGHGRTVYNVIDVRQSYLQNIVRHGLLALGHEEQARRSIHFSYEVVALTPECAGQLGVELTAEDRKRPHIEVSGRKGQGVKADDLLDALELEAMKEVKQRNPKLTPTETETIAHQIAVGALRYFLLKFTRTAIIAFDFKEALNFDGETGPYIQYAAVRGNNILHKLRESDPGFDFGRIQKMLNNPKLGVYLNESDDIWELVYLALRVDEIGHQVFVTLEPAALAKHAFALAQRFNLFYHRYRIISEQDMDRKLFYILVVDVVREALTKALDLMGIEVPRRM
;
A
#
# COMPACT_ATOMS: atom_id res chain seq x y z
N MET A 1 4.19 -18.19 -14.48
CA MET A 1 4.59 -19.61 -14.43
C MET A 1 4.37 -20.29 -13.08
N LEU A 2 4.91 -19.84 -11.93
CA LEU A 2 4.64 -20.52 -10.64
C LEU A 2 3.15 -20.48 -10.28
N LEU A 3 2.48 -19.34 -10.44
CA LEU A 3 1.03 -19.24 -10.29
C LEU A 3 0.27 -20.17 -11.26
N ASP A 4 0.71 -20.28 -12.52
CA ASP A 4 0.12 -21.20 -13.50
C ASP A 4 0.37 -22.66 -13.15
N LEU A 5 1.53 -22.98 -12.57
CA LEU A 5 1.86 -24.31 -12.07
C LEU A 5 0.98 -24.65 -10.87
N HIS A 6 0.77 -23.72 -9.94
CA HIS A 6 -0.16 -23.89 -8.82
C HIS A 6 -1.58 -24.12 -9.33
N ALA A 7 -2.05 -23.34 -10.33
CA ALA A 7 -3.35 -23.55 -10.96
C ALA A 7 -3.47 -24.95 -11.59
N ARG A 8 -2.49 -25.36 -12.40
CA ARG A 8 -2.45 -26.70 -13.01
C ARG A 8 -2.44 -27.83 -11.98
N LEU A 9 -1.67 -27.68 -10.90
CA LEU A 9 -1.65 -28.63 -9.78
C LEU A 9 -3.04 -28.77 -9.15
N ARG A 10 -3.70 -27.65 -8.84
CA ARG A 10 -5.05 -27.65 -8.27
C ARG A 10 -6.05 -28.28 -9.23
N ASP A 11 -6.04 -27.90 -10.50
CA ASP A 11 -6.97 -28.41 -11.49
C ASP A 11 -6.81 -29.92 -11.73
N ALA A 12 -5.57 -30.40 -11.82
CA ALA A 12 -5.27 -31.82 -11.95
C ALA A 12 -5.79 -32.63 -10.75
N LEU A 13 -5.55 -32.15 -9.54
CA LEU A 13 -6.04 -32.79 -8.30
C LEU A 13 -7.58 -32.76 -8.23
N ARG A 14 -8.21 -31.60 -8.47
CA ARG A 14 -9.68 -31.46 -8.43
C ARG A 14 -10.36 -32.37 -9.46
N SER A 15 -9.85 -32.39 -10.69
CA SER A 15 -10.36 -33.23 -11.77
C SER A 15 -10.26 -34.71 -11.42
N THR A 16 -9.10 -35.13 -10.87
CA THR A 16 -8.86 -36.52 -10.47
C THR A 16 -9.76 -36.93 -9.32
N ILE A 17 -9.90 -36.10 -8.28
CA ILE A 17 -10.77 -36.36 -7.13
C ILE A 17 -12.22 -36.55 -7.58
N ARG A 18 -12.71 -35.65 -8.44
CA ARG A 18 -14.07 -35.72 -8.98
C ARG A 18 -14.30 -36.98 -9.80
N THR A 19 -13.35 -37.32 -10.67
CA THR A 19 -13.48 -38.47 -11.57
C THR A 19 -13.32 -39.81 -10.85
N GLN A 20 -12.40 -39.90 -9.87
CA GLN A 20 -12.07 -41.14 -9.19
C GLN A 20 -13.09 -41.54 -8.12
N TRP A 21 -13.63 -40.57 -7.39
CA TRP A 21 -14.51 -40.84 -6.24
C TRP A 21 -15.91 -40.22 -6.33
N ASN A 22 -16.22 -39.49 -7.42
CA ASN A 22 -17.50 -38.84 -7.61
C ASN A 22 -17.92 -37.94 -6.43
N ILE A 23 -16.94 -37.25 -5.85
CA ILE A 23 -17.13 -36.27 -4.77
C ILE A 23 -16.80 -34.88 -5.30
N ASP A 24 -17.46 -33.85 -4.74
CA ASP A 24 -17.02 -32.50 -5.00
C ASP A 24 -15.66 -32.28 -4.31
N PRO A 25 -14.60 -31.92 -5.06
CA PRO A 25 -13.28 -31.82 -4.48
C PRO A 25 -13.22 -30.69 -3.45
N PRO A 26 -12.62 -30.93 -2.26
CA PRO A 26 -12.34 -29.86 -1.32
C PRO A 26 -11.40 -28.81 -1.92
N GLU A 27 -11.21 -27.71 -1.19
CA GLU A 27 -10.24 -26.69 -1.57
C GLU A 27 -8.82 -27.28 -1.58
N ILE A 28 -8.12 -27.13 -2.71
CA ILE A 28 -6.75 -27.62 -2.83
C ILE A 28 -5.77 -26.54 -2.35
N VAL A 29 -5.36 -26.68 -1.09
CA VAL A 29 -4.31 -25.87 -0.48
C VAL A 29 -2.93 -26.40 -0.92
N LEU A 30 -2.06 -25.48 -1.32
CA LEU A 30 -0.65 -25.73 -1.61
C LEU A 30 0.19 -24.93 -0.61
N ASN A 31 0.94 -25.63 0.22
CA ASN A 31 1.83 -25.05 1.22
C ASN A 31 3.28 -25.22 0.79
N GLN A 32 4.18 -24.40 1.32
CA GLN A 32 5.60 -24.67 1.23
C GLN A 32 5.97 -25.83 2.16
N THR A 33 6.93 -26.64 1.73
CA THR A 33 7.55 -27.61 2.61
C THR A 33 8.47 -26.92 3.63
N PRO A 34 8.76 -27.54 4.79
CA PRO A 34 9.69 -26.96 5.77
C PRO A 34 11.15 -26.88 5.29
N LYS A 35 11.53 -27.73 4.32
CA LYS A 35 12.87 -27.81 3.73
C LYS A 35 12.75 -28.16 2.26
N ILE A 36 13.58 -27.57 1.42
CA ILE A 36 13.54 -27.78 -0.03
C ILE A 36 13.84 -29.25 -0.40
N GLU A 37 14.59 -29.97 0.43
CA GLU A 37 14.87 -31.42 0.31
C GLU A 37 13.58 -32.27 0.25
N PHE A 38 12.49 -31.77 0.81
CA PHE A 38 11.18 -32.43 0.80
C PHE A 38 10.33 -32.06 -0.42
N GLY A 39 10.87 -31.31 -1.38
CA GLY A 39 10.14 -30.73 -2.51
C GLY A 39 9.76 -29.27 -2.25
N GLU A 40 9.22 -28.57 -3.24
CA GLU A 40 8.92 -27.13 -3.16
C GLU A 40 7.54 -26.84 -2.57
N LEU A 41 6.60 -27.77 -2.75
CA LEU A 41 5.20 -27.62 -2.37
C LEU A 41 4.68 -28.90 -1.71
N ALA A 42 3.66 -28.77 -0.88
CA ALA A 42 2.92 -29.89 -0.31
C ALA A 42 1.42 -29.57 -0.25
N THR A 43 0.57 -30.60 -0.41
CA THR A 43 -0.88 -30.46 -0.18
C THR A 43 -1.35 -31.39 0.95
N PRO A 44 -2.21 -30.89 1.87
CA PRO A 44 -2.84 -31.70 2.91
C PRO A 44 -4.15 -32.35 2.45
N VAL A 45 -4.55 -32.22 1.18
CA VAL A 45 -5.86 -32.68 0.70
C VAL A 45 -6.20 -34.14 1.07
N PRO A 46 -5.27 -35.11 1.13
CA PRO A 46 -5.62 -36.47 1.52
C PRO A 46 -6.20 -36.61 2.94
N PHE A 47 -5.90 -35.67 3.86
CA PHE A 47 -6.49 -35.67 5.21
C PHE A 47 -7.98 -35.31 5.20
N GLU A 48 -8.40 -34.37 4.36
CA GLU A 48 -9.80 -34.02 4.21
C GLU A 48 -10.57 -35.15 3.51
N LEU A 49 -9.97 -35.70 2.45
CA LEU A 49 -10.50 -36.86 1.74
C LEU A 49 -10.61 -38.10 2.64
N ALA A 50 -9.70 -38.28 3.60
CA ALA A 50 -9.78 -39.39 4.56
C ALA A 50 -11.08 -39.39 5.37
N ARG A 51 -11.59 -38.21 5.72
CA ARG A 51 -12.86 -38.08 6.45
C ARG A 51 -14.06 -38.43 5.57
N LEU A 52 -14.01 -38.02 4.29
CA LEU A 52 -15.06 -38.28 3.31
C LEU A 52 -15.10 -39.75 2.85
N LEU A 53 -13.93 -40.32 2.58
CA LEU A 53 -13.76 -41.67 2.03
C LEU A 53 -13.63 -42.75 3.12
N LYS A 54 -13.47 -42.37 4.40
CA LYS A 54 -13.21 -43.26 5.54
C LYS A 54 -12.02 -44.21 5.30
N ARG A 55 -10.95 -43.67 4.70
CA ARG A 55 -9.72 -44.40 4.37
C ARG A 55 -8.49 -43.70 4.96
N PRO A 56 -7.38 -44.42 5.23
CA PRO A 56 -6.15 -43.79 5.71
C PRO A 56 -5.62 -42.74 4.72
N PRO A 57 -5.25 -41.52 5.18
CA PRO A 57 -4.77 -40.45 4.30
C PRO A 57 -3.59 -40.85 3.41
N GLN A 58 -2.66 -41.65 3.93
CA GLN A 58 -1.52 -42.16 3.17
C GLN A 58 -1.94 -43.00 1.95
N SER A 59 -2.93 -43.89 2.11
CA SER A 59 -3.45 -44.70 1.00
C SER A 59 -4.15 -43.85 -0.07
N ILE A 60 -4.75 -42.73 0.34
CA ILE A 60 -5.39 -41.77 -0.57
C ILE A 60 -4.32 -40.98 -1.33
N ALA A 61 -3.24 -40.57 -0.65
CA ALA A 61 -2.12 -39.87 -1.27
C ALA A 61 -1.47 -40.72 -2.37
N GLU A 62 -1.17 -41.99 -2.06
CA GLU A 62 -0.59 -42.94 -3.03
C GLU A 62 -1.51 -43.15 -4.25
N GLU A 63 -2.80 -43.34 -4.03
CA GLU A 63 -3.77 -43.48 -5.12
C GLU A 63 -3.88 -42.20 -5.96
N LEU A 64 -3.91 -41.02 -5.33
CA LEU A 64 -3.95 -39.73 -6.04
C LEU A 64 -2.74 -39.57 -6.95
N ILE A 65 -1.54 -39.82 -6.43
CA ILE A 65 -0.29 -39.66 -7.21
C ILE A 65 -0.34 -40.53 -8.48
N ILE A 66 -0.79 -41.78 -8.34
CA ILE A 66 -0.92 -42.72 -9.47
C ILE A 66 -1.96 -42.24 -10.47
N ARG A 67 -3.13 -41.77 -9.99
CA ARG A 67 -4.27 -41.40 -10.84
C ARG A 67 -4.09 -40.07 -11.55
N VAL A 68 -3.49 -39.10 -10.87
CA VAL A 68 -3.16 -37.78 -11.43
C VAL A 68 -2.12 -37.91 -12.54
N GLY A 69 -1.12 -38.77 -12.36
CA GLY A 69 -0.07 -38.99 -13.34
C GLY A 69 0.88 -37.80 -13.50
N LYS A 70 1.48 -37.65 -14.69
CA LYS A 70 2.46 -36.61 -14.97
C LYS A 70 1.79 -35.24 -15.10
N ILE A 71 2.34 -34.24 -14.40
CA ILE A 71 1.93 -32.83 -14.52
C ILE A 71 3.11 -32.02 -15.08
N ASP A 72 2.87 -31.23 -16.11
CA ASP A 72 3.91 -30.39 -16.72
C ASP A 72 4.52 -29.39 -15.72
N GLY A 73 5.83 -29.45 -15.52
CA GLY A 73 6.56 -28.63 -14.54
C GLY A 73 6.73 -29.28 -13.17
N VAL A 74 6.18 -30.48 -12.97
CA VAL A 74 6.42 -31.34 -11.80
C VAL A 74 7.30 -32.51 -12.25
N GLU A 75 8.45 -32.68 -11.62
CA GLU A 75 9.36 -33.80 -11.86
C GLU A 75 8.81 -35.07 -11.22
N ARG A 76 8.41 -34.99 -9.93
CA ARG A 76 7.80 -36.12 -9.21
C ARG A 76 6.92 -35.67 -8.06
N MET A 77 6.07 -36.59 -7.62
CA MET A 77 5.20 -36.44 -6.45
C MET A 77 5.46 -37.61 -5.49
N GLU A 78 5.52 -37.32 -4.20
CA GLU A 78 5.77 -38.33 -3.19
C GLU A 78 4.77 -38.23 -2.02
N PRO A 79 4.27 -39.36 -1.50
CA PRO A 79 3.54 -39.35 -0.25
C PRO A 79 4.50 -39.00 0.90
N ALA A 80 4.09 -38.09 1.77
CA ALA A 80 4.93 -37.59 2.85
C ALA A 80 4.21 -37.60 4.21
N GLY A 81 4.98 -37.89 5.26
CA GLY A 81 4.48 -37.99 6.62
C GLY A 81 3.32 -38.99 6.73
N ARG A 82 2.19 -38.55 7.31
CA ARG A 82 0.99 -39.38 7.49
C ARG A 82 -0.08 -39.20 6.42
N GLY A 83 0.21 -38.47 5.33
CA GLY A 83 -0.80 -38.21 4.29
C GLY A 83 -0.66 -36.91 3.50
N TYR A 84 0.48 -36.23 3.53
CA TYR A 84 0.74 -35.14 2.59
C TYR A 84 1.12 -35.72 1.22
N ILE A 85 0.92 -34.93 0.16
CA ILE A 85 1.59 -35.14 -1.13
C ILE A 85 2.58 -34.01 -1.30
N ASN A 86 3.87 -34.34 -1.40
CA ASN A 86 4.93 -33.39 -1.71
C ASN A 86 5.16 -33.36 -3.23
N PHE A 87 5.40 -32.17 -3.77
CA PHE A 87 5.68 -31.95 -5.19
C PHE A 87 7.13 -31.48 -5.35
N PHE A 88 7.86 -32.18 -6.20
CA PHE A 88 9.21 -31.82 -6.64
C PHE A 88 9.10 -31.26 -8.05
N LEU A 89 9.50 -30.01 -8.22
CA LEU A 89 9.37 -29.31 -9.50
C LEU A 89 10.49 -29.71 -10.45
N ASP A 90 10.19 -29.71 -11.76
CA ASP A 90 11.23 -29.72 -12.77
C ASP A 90 11.94 -28.36 -12.74
N ARG A 91 13.03 -28.28 -11.97
CA ARG A 91 13.76 -27.05 -11.68
C ARG A 91 14.17 -26.32 -12.96
N ALA A 92 14.62 -27.06 -13.98
CA ALA A 92 15.03 -26.48 -15.26
C ALA A 92 13.84 -25.94 -16.06
N ALA A 93 12.72 -26.67 -16.12
CA ALA A 93 11.51 -26.19 -16.79
C ALA A 93 10.95 -24.93 -16.12
N VAL A 94 10.95 -24.90 -14.78
CA VAL A 94 10.48 -23.75 -14.00
C VAL A 94 11.33 -22.51 -14.25
N VAL A 95 12.66 -22.63 -14.26
CA VAL A 95 13.57 -21.51 -14.58
C VAL A 95 13.40 -21.05 -16.03
N ARG A 96 13.27 -21.98 -16.99
CA ARG A 96 13.13 -21.64 -18.43
C ARG A 96 11.86 -20.86 -18.73
N GLY A 97 10.74 -21.22 -18.10
CA GLY A 97 9.48 -20.54 -18.35
C GLY A 97 9.14 -19.43 -17.36
N SER A 98 10.11 -19.04 -16.52
CA SER A 98 10.10 -17.82 -15.72
C SER A 98 10.09 -16.58 -16.61
N ARG A 99 8.93 -16.26 -17.17
CA ARG A 99 8.59 -14.93 -17.67
C ARG A 99 7.18 -14.62 -17.22
N LEU A 100 6.97 -13.39 -16.78
CA LEU A 100 5.65 -12.86 -16.43
C LEU A 100 4.66 -13.20 -17.55
N ARG A 101 3.65 -14.00 -17.24
CA ARG A 101 2.37 -13.89 -17.92
C ARG A 101 1.50 -13.03 -17.01
N GLY A 102 0.81 -12.06 -17.62
CA GLY A 102 -0.16 -11.25 -16.90
C GLY A 102 -1.21 -12.14 -16.24
N TYR A 103 -1.83 -11.63 -15.19
CA TYR A 103 -2.97 -12.28 -14.57
C TYR A 103 -4.10 -12.43 -15.61
N PRO A 104 -5.08 -13.32 -15.37
CA PRO A 104 -6.25 -13.43 -16.24
C PRO A 104 -6.84 -12.05 -16.55
N GLY A 105 -7.30 -11.88 -17.80
CA GLY A 105 -7.69 -10.60 -18.37
C GLY A 105 -8.78 -9.82 -17.62
N ASP A 106 -8.89 -8.54 -18.01
CA ASP A 106 -9.72 -7.45 -17.49
C ASP A 106 -10.86 -7.85 -16.52
N GLU A 107 -10.58 -7.74 -15.22
CA GLU A 107 -11.61 -7.76 -14.17
C GLU A 107 -12.17 -6.35 -13.93
N GLY A 108 -12.10 -5.42 -14.87
CA GLY A 108 -12.58 -4.05 -14.71
C GLY A 108 -11.65 -3.15 -13.91
N LYS A 109 -12.01 -1.87 -13.83
CA LYS A 109 -11.23 -0.84 -13.16
C LYS A 109 -11.25 -1.01 -11.63
N ILE A 110 -10.09 -0.90 -11.00
CA ILE A 110 -9.95 -0.86 -9.55
C ILE A 110 -9.65 0.59 -9.13
N ILE A 111 -10.36 1.09 -8.13
CA ILE A 111 -10.03 2.37 -7.48
C ILE A 111 -9.27 2.05 -6.19
N VAL A 112 -8.13 2.69 -5.99
CA VAL A 112 -7.42 2.67 -4.70
C VAL A 112 -7.39 4.09 -4.17
N GLU A 113 -8.08 4.32 -3.06
CA GLU A 113 -8.03 5.59 -2.35
C GLU A 113 -7.07 5.47 -1.17
N HIS A 114 -6.11 6.37 -1.09
CA HIS A 114 -5.15 6.42 0.02
C HIS A 114 -4.65 7.85 0.27
N THR A 115 -3.86 8.01 1.32
CA THR A 115 -3.31 9.27 1.82
C THR A 115 -4.33 10.15 2.53
N ASN A 116 -5.33 10.68 1.82
CA ASN A 116 -6.49 11.42 2.33
C ASN A 116 -6.17 12.35 3.52
N ILE A 117 -5.11 13.15 3.39
CA ILE A 117 -4.68 14.04 4.48
C ILE A 117 -5.58 15.27 4.43
N ASN A 118 -6.15 15.65 5.58
CA ASN A 118 -6.85 16.92 5.68
C ASN A 118 -5.89 18.07 5.33
N PRO A 119 -6.28 19.00 4.46
CA PRO A 119 -5.40 20.04 3.96
C PRO A 119 -5.29 21.20 4.96
N ASN A 120 -4.89 20.91 6.20
CA ASN A 120 -4.82 21.85 7.31
C ASN A 120 -3.41 21.98 7.92
N LYS A 121 -2.50 21.05 7.64
CA LYS A 121 -1.16 21.02 8.24
C LYS A 121 -0.16 20.22 7.39
N ALA A 122 1.13 20.32 7.71
CA ALA A 122 2.17 19.47 7.14
C ALA A 122 1.88 17.96 7.34
N ALA A 123 2.29 17.15 6.38
CA ALA A 123 2.22 15.69 6.51
C ALA A 123 3.17 15.18 7.60
N HIS A 124 2.86 14.03 8.19
CA HIS A 124 3.68 13.38 9.22
C HIS A 124 3.82 11.89 8.93
N ILE A 125 4.69 11.21 9.69
CA ILE A 125 5.01 9.79 9.48
C ILE A 125 3.78 8.86 9.40
N GLY A 126 2.75 9.10 10.21
CA GLY A 126 1.49 8.33 10.12
C GLY A 126 0.83 8.39 8.73
N HIS A 127 0.91 9.54 8.05
CA HIS A 127 0.40 9.67 6.67
C HIS A 127 1.32 9.00 5.66
N LEU A 128 2.64 9.01 5.89
CA LEU A 128 3.59 8.29 5.04
C LEU A 128 3.33 6.78 5.07
N ARG A 129 2.94 6.20 6.22
CA ARG A 129 2.54 4.78 6.30
C ARG A 129 1.36 4.48 5.38
N ASN A 130 0.31 5.31 5.43
CA ASN A 130 -0.86 5.17 4.56
C ASN A 130 -0.44 5.20 3.08
N ALA A 131 0.29 6.24 2.69
CA ALA A 131 0.74 6.46 1.33
C ALA A 131 1.62 5.30 0.82
N ALA A 132 2.57 4.81 1.63
CA ALA A 132 3.45 3.70 1.26
C ALA A 132 2.68 2.37 1.08
N ILE A 133 1.71 2.09 1.95
CA ILE A 133 0.85 0.89 1.85
C ILE A 133 0.00 0.97 0.58
N GLY A 134 -0.70 2.10 0.37
CA GLY A 134 -1.57 2.29 -0.78
C GLY A 134 -0.82 2.23 -2.10
N ASP A 135 0.29 2.94 -2.22
CA ASP A 135 1.12 2.96 -3.42
C ASP A 135 1.77 1.59 -3.72
N THR A 136 2.26 0.87 -2.70
CA THR A 136 2.77 -0.51 -2.88
C THR A 136 1.68 -1.44 -3.43
N PHE A 137 0.46 -1.30 -2.92
CA PHE A 137 -0.68 -2.08 -3.42
C PHE A 137 -1.05 -1.70 -4.86
N VAL A 138 -1.07 -0.41 -5.19
CA VAL A 138 -1.27 0.09 -6.57
C VAL A 138 -0.22 -0.50 -7.52
N ARG A 139 1.06 -0.50 -7.13
CA ARG A 139 2.16 -1.06 -7.93
C ARG A 139 1.98 -2.55 -8.18
N ILE A 140 1.58 -3.31 -7.16
CA ILE A 140 1.26 -4.74 -7.28
C ILE A 140 0.09 -4.96 -8.25
N LEU A 141 -0.98 -4.19 -8.13
CA LEU A 141 -2.12 -4.26 -9.05
C LEU A 141 -1.73 -3.91 -10.50
N LYS A 142 -0.94 -2.84 -10.70
CA LYS A 142 -0.46 -2.44 -12.03
C LYS A 142 0.49 -3.49 -12.63
N ALA A 143 1.42 -4.03 -11.84
CA ALA A 143 2.29 -5.15 -12.25
C ALA A 143 1.49 -6.42 -12.57
N ALA A 144 0.31 -6.57 -11.95
CA ALA A 144 -0.64 -7.61 -12.27
C ALA A 144 -1.45 -7.36 -13.56
N GLY A 145 -1.22 -6.23 -14.24
CA GLY A 145 -1.95 -5.85 -15.46
C GLY A 145 -3.35 -5.33 -15.20
N ARG A 146 -3.68 -4.94 -13.96
CA ARG A 146 -4.99 -4.34 -13.63
C ARG A 146 -5.03 -2.87 -14.03
N LYS A 147 -6.20 -2.40 -14.47
CA LYS A 147 -6.48 -0.97 -14.63
C LYS A 147 -6.76 -0.38 -13.25
N VAL A 148 -5.90 0.52 -12.79
CA VAL A 148 -5.99 1.15 -11.47
C VAL A 148 -6.16 2.65 -11.61
N GLU A 149 -7.09 3.22 -10.86
CA GLU A 149 -7.26 4.65 -10.64
C GLU A 149 -6.92 4.97 -9.18
N VAL A 150 -5.95 5.86 -8.97
CA VAL A 150 -5.45 6.24 -7.66
C VAL A 150 -6.09 7.56 -7.24
N GLN A 151 -6.81 7.54 -6.12
CA GLN A 151 -7.51 8.71 -5.60
C GLN A 151 -6.90 9.19 -4.29
N ASN A 152 -6.84 10.50 -4.10
CA ASN A 152 -6.54 11.15 -2.82
C ASN A 152 -7.62 12.20 -2.53
N TYR A 153 -8.54 11.83 -1.64
CA TYR A 153 -9.70 12.64 -1.30
C TYR A 153 -9.29 13.84 -0.42
N ILE A 154 -9.80 15.03 -0.79
CA ILE A 154 -9.45 16.31 -0.20
C ILE A 154 -10.67 16.91 0.52
N ASP A 155 -10.65 16.87 1.86
CA ASP A 155 -11.63 17.57 2.68
C ASP A 155 -11.28 19.07 2.82
N ASN A 156 -11.54 19.83 1.76
CA ASN A 156 -11.26 21.28 1.73
C ASN A 156 -12.29 22.13 2.49
N THR A 157 -13.38 21.53 2.98
CA THR A 157 -14.45 22.22 3.72
C THR A 157 -14.56 21.80 5.18
N GLY A 158 -13.75 20.84 5.61
CA GLY A 158 -13.86 20.20 6.91
C GLY A 158 -13.50 21.07 8.10
N VAL A 159 -13.85 20.57 9.29
CA VAL A 159 -13.62 21.21 10.60
C VAL A 159 -12.16 21.61 10.80
N GLN A 160 -11.22 20.79 10.33
CA GLN A 160 -9.79 21.06 10.52
C GLN A 160 -9.28 22.22 9.67
N VAL A 161 -9.82 22.40 8.45
CA VAL A 161 -9.53 23.58 7.63
C VAL A 161 -10.13 24.82 8.30
N ALA A 162 -11.38 24.73 8.76
CA ALA A 162 -12.03 25.82 9.49
C ALA A 162 -11.25 26.25 10.73
N ASP A 163 -10.71 25.31 11.51
CA ASP A 163 -9.85 25.60 12.67
C ASP A 163 -8.60 26.40 12.27
N VAL A 164 -7.94 26.03 11.18
CA VAL A 164 -6.79 26.80 10.68
C VAL A 164 -7.21 28.20 10.24
N ILE A 165 -8.35 28.35 9.59
CA ILE A 165 -8.87 29.67 9.19
C ILE A 165 -9.23 30.52 10.41
N VAL A 166 -9.78 29.93 11.47
CA VAL A 166 -9.96 30.61 12.75
C VAL A 166 -8.61 31.07 13.30
N GLY A 167 -7.60 30.20 13.31
CA GLY A 167 -6.25 30.53 13.75
C GLY A 167 -5.63 31.69 12.96
N VAL A 168 -5.70 31.64 11.62
CA VAL A 168 -5.17 32.68 10.74
C VAL A 168 -5.89 34.02 10.95
N LYS A 169 -7.22 34.03 11.05
CA LYS A 169 -8.02 35.27 11.15
C LYS A 169 -8.03 35.86 12.55
N HIS A 170 -8.15 35.03 13.59
CA HIS A 170 -8.45 35.50 14.94
C HIS A 170 -7.24 35.44 15.88
N VAL A 171 -6.38 34.43 15.74
CA VAL A 171 -5.16 34.31 16.55
C VAL A 171 -4.03 35.13 15.92
N GLU A 172 -3.79 34.95 14.63
CA GLU A 172 -2.71 35.61 13.89
C GLU A 172 -3.10 36.96 13.29
N ARG A 173 -4.41 37.27 13.26
CA ARG A 173 -4.99 38.52 12.72
C ARG A 173 -4.57 38.82 11.28
N LYS A 174 -4.53 37.79 10.44
CA LYS A 174 -4.12 37.90 9.03
C LYS A 174 -5.32 37.97 8.09
N THR A 175 -5.18 38.78 7.05
CA THR A 175 -6.14 38.91 5.94
C THR A 175 -5.85 37.92 4.82
N LEU A 176 -6.74 37.82 3.83
CA LEU A 176 -6.51 37.00 2.63
C LEU A 176 -5.25 37.42 1.86
N ASP A 177 -4.95 38.72 1.81
CA ASP A 177 -3.74 39.22 1.14
C ASP A 177 -2.46 38.91 1.92
N ASP A 178 -2.52 38.88 3.25
CA ASP A 178 -1.41 38.39 4.06
C ASP A 178 -1.13 36.91 3.77
N VAL A 179 -2.16 36.09 3.65
CA VAL A 179 -2.03 34.67 3.29
C VAL A 179 -1.38 34.53 1.91
N ARG A 180 -1.81 35.31 0.90
CA ARG A 180 -1.17 35.33 -0.42
C ARG A 180 0.32 35.69 -0.34
N ARG A 181 0.68 36.68 0.48
CA ARG A 181 2.09 37.06 0.70
C ARG A 181 2.89 35.95 1.38
N LEU A 182 2.31 35.25 2.36
CA LEU A 182 2.95 34.11 3.02
C LEU A 182 3.21 32.96 2.03
N ILE A 183 2.23 32.64 1.18
CA ILE A 183 2.35 31.58 0.16
C ILE A 183 3.40 31.95 -0.90
N ALA A 184 3.45 33.21 -1.33
CA ALA A 184 4.42 33.68 -2.30
C ALA A 184 5.86 33.68 -1.76
N ASN A 185 6.04 33.72 -0.44
CA ASN A 185 7.36 33.73 0.17
C ASN A 185 7.96 32.32 0.25
N ARG A 186 8.91 32.03 -0.65
CA ARG A 186 9.59 30.73 -0.75
C ARG A 186 10.41 30.33 0.48
N SER A 187 10.74 31.24 1.39
CA SER A 187 11.42 30.88 2.64
C SER A 187 10.48 30.26 3.69
N ILE A 188 9.17 30.31 3.45
CA ILE A 188 8.16 29.77 4.36
C ILE A 188 7.65 28.43 3.81
N LYS A 189 7.86 27.36 4.60
CA LYS A 189 7.12 26.10 4.39
C LYS A 189 5.67 26.31 4.86
N PHE A 190 4.76 26.59 3.93
CA PHE A 190 3.41 27.07 4.27
C PHE A 190 2.58 26.07 5.08
N ASP A 191 2.71 24.78 4.79
CA ASP A 191 2.08 23.69 5.54
C ASP A 191 2.65 23.52 6.96
N TYR A 192 3.93 23.87 7.17
CA TYR A 192 4.52 23.96 8.52
C TYR A 192 3.98 25.17 9.28
N TYR A 193 3.85 26.32 8.62
CA TYR A 193 3.19 27.48 9.21
C TYR A 193 1.77 27.11 9.68
N CYS A 194 0.99 26.43 8.84
CA CYS A 194 -0.35 25.97 9.20
C CYS A 194 -0.35 24.88 10.29
N TRP A 195 0.67 24.03 10.36
CA TRP A 195 0.86 23.09 11.48
C TRP A 195 0.94 23.84 12.82
N ASP A 196 1.75 24.90 12.89
CA ASP A 196 1.94 25.66 14.13
C ASP A 196 0.69 26.49 14.46
N VAL A 197 0.01 27.07 13.46
CA VAL A 197 -1.28 27.75 13.64
C VAL A 197 -2.34 26.79 14.18
N TYR A 198 -2.39 25.55 13.66
CA TYR A 198 -3.34 24.54 14.11
C TYR A 198 -3.12 24.12 15.58
N ALA A 199 -1.87 24.09 16.04
CA ALA A 199 -1.57 23.86 17.45
C ALA A 199 -2.02 25.06 18.32
N ARG A 200 -1.75 26.30 17.88
CA ARG A 200 -2.15 27.52 18.60
C ARG A 200 -3.67 27.69 18.70
N VAL A 201 -4.41 27.37 17.63
CA VAL A 201 -5.88 27.50 17.66
C VAL A 201 -6.53 26.48 18.61
N ALA A 202 -5.92 25.30 18.78
CA ALA A 202 -6.40 24.33 19.75
C ALA A 202 -6.34 24.89 21.17
N SER A 203 -5.20 25.49 21.57
CA SER A 203 -5.06 26.17 22.86
C SER A 203 -6.00 27.37 22.99
N PHE A 204 -6.18 28.14 21.92
CA PHE A 204 -7.11 29.28 21.90
C PHE A 204 -8.55 28.89 22.23
N TYR A 205 -9.02 27.71 21.80
CA TYR A 205 -10.35 27.23 22.17
C TYR A 205 -10.47 26.79 23.63
N GLU A 206 -9.37 26.42 24.30
CA GLU A 206 -9.37 26.01 25.70
C GLU A 206 -9.44 27.22 26.66
N GLU A 207 -9.05 28.41 26.20
CA GLU A 207 -9.01 29.63 27.01
C GLU A 207 -10.39 30.25 27.29
N GLN A 208 -11.36 30.16 26.36
CA GLN A 208 -12.72 30.69 26.56
C GLN A 208 -13.79 29.95 25.72
N ASP A 209 -14.96 29.68 26.34
CA ASP A 209 -16.13 28.98 25.77
C ASP A 209 -16.74 29.64 24.48
N PRO A 210 -16.72 30.98 24.26
CA PRO A 210 -17.26 31.57 23.03
C PRO A 210 -16.47 31.29 21.75
N HIS A 211 -15.22 30.81 21.85
CA HIS A 211 -14.37 30.64 20.65
C HIS A 211 -14.85 29.49 19.75
N TYR A 212 -15.55 28.48 20.29
CA TYR A 212 -16.15 27.42 19.48
C TYR A 212 -17.28 27.91 18.55
N ALA A 213 -17.92 29.04 18.88
CA ALA A 213 -18.90 29.67 17.99
C ALA A 213 -18.25 30.21 16.71
N LEU A 214 -17.01 30.70 16.80
CA LEU A 214 -16.25 31.18 15.62
C LEU A 214 -16.01 30.06 14.62
N ARG A 215 -15.70 28.85 15.10
CA ARG A 215 -15.55 27.68 14.23
C ARG A 215 -16.82 27.35 13.45
N ALA A 216 -17.97 27.36 14.13
CA ALA A 216 -19.25 27.10 13.50
C ALA A 216 -19.59 28.18 12.45
N GLN A 217 -19.29 29.45 12.76
CA GLN A 217 -19.43 30.54 11.81
C GLN A 217 -18.52 30.35 10.58
N VAL A 218 -17.23 30.07 10.79
CA VAL A 218 -16.27 29.87 9.70
C VAL A 218 -16.66 28.67 8.82
N LEU A 219 -17.10 27.56 9.42
CA LEU A 219 -17.61 26.40 8.67
C LEU A 219 -18.78 26.79 7.76
N LYS A 220 -19.76 27.51 8.31
CA LYS A 220 -20.91 27.99 7.54
C LYS A 220 -20.47 28.90 6.39
N GLU A 221 -19.56 29.85 6.65
CA GLU A 221 -19.03 30.74 5.61
C GLU A 221 -18.28 29.99 4.50
N ILE A 222 -17.56 28.92 4.85
CA ILE A 222 -16.87 28.03 3.88
C ILE A 222 -17.89 27.27 3.02
N GLU A 223 -18.90 26.66 3.64
CA GLU A 223 -19.95 25.90 2.93
C GLU A 223 -20.80 26.79 2.01
N GLU A 224 -21.04 28.05 2.36
CA GLU A 224 -21.80 29.01 1.53
C GLU A 224 -20.98 29.58 0.36
N GLY A 225 -19.65 29.49 0.41
CA GLY A 225 -18.74 29.73 -0.73
C GLY A 225 -18.52 31.19 -1.17
N SER A 226 -19.29 32.17 -0.68
CA SER A 226 -19.23 33.55 -1.21
C SER A 226 -18.35 34.53 -0.42
N ALA A 227 -17.96 34.20 0.81
CA ALA A 227 -17.21 35.10 1.68
C ALA A 227 -15.69 35.09 1.41
N ASP A 228 -14.99 36.17 1.79
CA ASP A 228 -13.51 36.17 1.80
C ASP A 228 -12.93 35.05 2.68
N THR A 229 -13.67 34.61 3.71
CA THR A 229 -13.34 33.41 4.50
C THR A 229 -13.29 32.16 3.64
N ALA A 230 -14.27 31.93 2.76
CA ALA A 230 -14.31 30.76 1.89
C ALA A 230 -13.14 30.79 0.88
N ARG A 231 -12.86 31.96 0.31
CA ARG A 231 -11.71 32.15 -0.60
C ARG A 231 -10.38 31.90 0.12
N MET A 232 -10.27 32.31 1.38
CA MET A 232 -9.11 32.04 2.21
C MET A 232 -8.98 30.55 2.50
N ALA A 233 -10.07 29.88 2.88
CA ALA A 233 -10.10 28.44 3.12
C ALA A 233 -9.64 27.64 1.90
N GLU A 234 -10.19 27.94 0.72
CA GLU A 234 -9.81 27.28 -0.53
C GLU A 234 -8.33 27.52 -0.87
N LEU A 235 -7.87 28.76 -0.74
CA LEU A 235 -6.46 29.10 -1.01
C LEU A 235 -5.51 28.36 -0.06
N VAL A 236 -5.84 28.32 1.24
CA VAL A 236 -5.04 27.63 2.26
C VAL A 236 -5.03 26.13 1.98
N ALA A 237 -6.21 25.53 1.82
CA ALA A 237 -6.37 24.09 1.62
C ALA A 237 -5.62 23.63 0.36
N MET A 238 -5.89 24.24 -0.80
CA MET A 238 -5.29 23.80 -2.05
C MET A 238 -3.78 24.08 -2.12
N THR A 239 -3.28 25.08 -1.40
CA THR A 239 -1.82 25.27 -1.25
C THR A 239 -1.19 24.14 -0.43
N ILE A 240 -1.83 23.73 0.66
CA ILE A 240 -1.37 22.61 1.49
C ILE A 240 -1.43 21.30 0.70
N VAL A 241 -2.46 21.06 -0.12
CA VAL A 241 -2.52 19.90 -1.02
C VAL A 241 -1.30 19.86 -1.93
N ARG A 242 -0.87 21.00 -2.51
CA ARG A 242 0.37 21.05 -3.30
C ARG A 242 1.61 20.72 -2.47
N CYS A 243 1.67 21.13 -1.20
CA CYS A 243 2.76 20.70 -0.30
C CYS A 243 2.73 19.18 -0.12
N HIS A 244 1.57 18.59 0.19
CA HIS A 244 1.43 17.15 0.37
C HIS A 244 1.85 16.38 -0.89
N LEU A 245 1.40 16.79 -2.08
CA LEU A 245 1.80 16.13 -3.33
C LEU A 245 3.32 16.17 -3.53
N ARG A 246 3.99 17.28 -3.22
CA ARG A 246 5.47 17.35 -3.27
C ARG A 246 6.12 16.38 -2.29
N THR A 247 5.67 16.36 -1.03
CA THR A 247 6.17 15.40 -0.02
C THR A 247 5.97 13.95 -0.46
N MET A 248 4.81 13.63 -1.05
CA MET A 248 4.49 12.27 -1.53
C MET A 248 5.32 11.90 -2.77
N SER A 249 5.56 12.86 -3.67
CA SER A 249 6.44 12.67 -4.82
C SER A 249 7.88 12.38 -4.39
N ARG A 250 8.37 12.96 -3.29
CA ARG A 250 9.71 12.65 -2.74
C ARG A 250 9.85 11.19 -2.30
N ILE A 251 8.76 10.48 -2.06
CA ILE A 251 8.77 9.05 -1.70
C ILE A 251 8.16 8.18 -2.81
N ASN A 252 8.15 8.67 -4.06
CA ASN A 252 7.66 7.95 -5.24
C ASN A 252 6.19 7.53 -5.15
N VAL A 253 5.34 8.39 -4.58
CA VAL A 253 3.88 8.21 -4.53
C VAL A 253 3.19 9.22 -5.44
N HIS A 254 2.29 8.74 -6.30
CA HIS A 254 1.56 9.53 -7.29
C HIS A 254 0.06 9.22 -7.28
N TYR A 255 -0.75 10.13 -7.82
CA TYR A 255 -2.21 10.05 -7.81
C TYR A 255 -2.75 10.41 -9.20
N ASP A 256 -3.90 9.85 -9.55
CA ASP A 256 -4.57 10.18 -10.82
C ASP A 256 -5.62 11.29 -10.61
N LEU A 257 -6.34 11.24 -9.48
CA LEU A 257 -7.45 12.15 -9.18
C LEU A 257 -7.45 12.63 -7.73
N LEU A 258 -7.83 13.90 -7.55
CA LEU A 258 -8.08 14.55 -6.27
C LEU A 258 -9.57 14.93 -6.14
N PRO A 259 -10.43 14.05 -5.60
CA PRO A 259 -11.83 14.39 -5.34
C PRO A 259 -11.93 15.36 -4.16
N ARG A 260 -12.66 16.47 -4.32
CA ARG A 260 -12.85 17.47 -3.28
C ARG A 260 -14.22 17.37 -2.64
N GLU A 261 -14.26 17.50 -1.31
CA GLU A 261 -15.49 17.51 -0.52
C GLU A 261 -16.45 18.62 -0.97
N SER A 262 -15.93 19.83 -1.21
CA SER A 262 -16.74 20.94 -1.73
C SER A 262 -17.53 20.59 -3.00
N ASP A 263 -16.96 19.80 -3.91
CA ASP A 263 -17.64 19.43 -5.15
C ASP A 263 -18.72 18.36 -4.90
N VAL A 264 -18.49 17.43 -3.96
CA VAL A 264 -19.51 16.47 -3.50
C VAL A 264 -20.73 17.21 -2.95
N LEU A 265 -20.50 18.28 -2.18
CA LEU A 265 -21.53 19.13 -1.60
C LEU A 265 -22.27 19.93 -2.68
N HIS A 266 -21.55 20.66 -3.54
CA HIS A 266 -22.14 21.53 -4.56
C HIS A 266 -22.91 20.76 -5.63
N LEU A 267 -22.43 19.59 -6.04
CA LEU A 267 -23.11 18.73 -7.01
C LEU A 267 -24.24 17.90 -6.38
N LYS A 268 -24.47 18.05 -5.06
CA LYS A 268 -25.58 17.44 -4.33
C LYS A 268 -25.66 15.92 -4.52
N PHE A 269 -24.50 15.25 -4.53
CA PHE A 269 -24.45 13.78 -4.62
C PHE A 269 -25.25 13.13 -3.47
N TRP A 270 -25.20 13.77 -2.30
CA TRP A 270 -26.01 13.38 -1.15
C TRP A 270 -27.52 13.41 -1.43
N ASP A 271 -28.05 14.42 -2.12
CA ASP A 271 -29.51 14.51 -2.38
C ASP A 271 -30.02 13.34 -3.22
N TYR A 272 -29.17 12.81 -4.11
CA TYR A 272 -29.49 11.57 -4.82
C TYR A 272 -29.46 10.38 -3.87
N ALA A 273 -28.36 10.18 -3.13
CA ALA A 273 -28.20 9.07 -2.20
C ALA A 273 -29.33 9.03 -1.16
N PHE A 274 -29.66 10.18 -0.58
CA PHE A 274 -30.73 10.36 0.39
C PHE A 274 -32.10 9.95 -0.17
N ARG A 275 -32.44 10.36 -1.39
CA ARG A 275 -33.70 9.95 -2.04
C ARG A 275 -33.77 8.44 -2.24
N GLN A 276 -32.68 7.81 -2.64
CA GLN A 276 -32.63 6.35 -2.81
C GLN A 276 -32.74 5.63 -1.45
N LEU A 277 -31.99 6.08 -0.45
CA LEU A 277 -32.02 5.52 0.90
C LEU A 277 -33.43 5.61 1.51
N ARG A 278 -34.13 6.74 1.34
CA ARG A 278 -35.53 6.87 1.77
C ARG A 278 -36.47 5.94 1.02
N LYS A 279 -36.34 5.88 -0.31
CA LYS A 279 -37.21 5.04 -1.17
C LYS A 279 -37.06 3.55 -0.85
N LYS A 280 -35.86 3.13 -0.47
CA LYS A 280 -35.52 1.76 -0.07
C LYS A 280 -35.79 1.48 1.41
N GLU A 281 -36.30 2.46 2.15
CA GLU A 281 -36.51 2.36 3.61
C GLU A 281 -35.22 2.00 4.37
N ALA A 282 -34.07 2.40 3.84
CA ALA A 282 -32.76 2.21 4.46
C ALA A 282 -32.49 3.22 5.58
N ILE A 283 -33.18 4.37 5.55
CA ILE A 283 -33.12 5.40 6.57
C ILE A 283 -34.52 5.82 6.99
N PHE A 284 -34.67 6.16 8.27
CA PHE A 284 -35.96 6.49 8.89
C PHE A 284 -35.88 7.84 9.58
N PHE A 285 -36.97 8.58 9.55
CA PHE A 285 -37.08 9.82 10.30
C PHE A 285 -37.60 9.54 11.71
N GLU A 286 -36.78 9.76 12.72
CA GLU A 286 -37.20 9.63 14.11
C GLU A 286 -38.01 10.85 14.54
N LYS A 287 -39.24 10.64 14.99
CA LYS A 287 -40.13 11.73 15.47
C LYS A 287 -40.00 11.99 16.97
N GLU A 288 -39.64 10.97 17.72
CA GLU A 288 -39.64 10.96 19.19
C GLU A 288 -38.40 10.20 19.69
N GLY A 289 -38.01 10.43 20.95
CA GLY A 289 -36.84 9.78 21.55
C GLY A 289 -35.54 10.58 21.41
N LYS A 290 -34.41 9.93 21.67
CA LYS A 290 -33.09 10.57 21.78
C LYS A 290 -32.58 11.18 20.46
N ASN A 291 -33.01 10.67 19.30
CA ASN A 291 -32.64 11.23 17.99
C ASN A 291 -33.83 11.92 17.30
N ALA A 292 -34.85 12.37 18.05
CA ALA A 292 -35.99 13.07 17.47
C ALA A 292 -35.57 14.21 16.51
N GLY A 293 -36.20 14.24 15.34
CA GLY A 293 -35.88 15.15 14.25
C GLY A 293 -34.75 14.68 13.32
N CYS A 294 -34.06 13.58 13.61
CA CYS A 294 -32.96 13.09 12.78
C CYS A 294 -33.42 12.04 11.75
N TRP A 295 -32.66 11.90 10.68
CA TRP A 295 -32.68 10.71 9.83
C TRP A 295 -31.63 9.73 10.30
N VAL A 296 -32.05 8.50 10.60
CA VAL A 296 -31.20 7.44 11.13
C VAL A 296 -31.17 6.23 10.22
N MET A 297 -30.03 5.54 10.17
CA MET A 297 -29.86 4.24 9.55
C MET A 297 -29.83 3.19 10.66
N ARG A 298 -30.71 2.18 10.55
CA ARG A 298 -30.68 1.02 11.45
C ARG A 298 -29.59 0.07 10.99
N LEU A 299 -28.77 -0.37 11.93
CA LEU A 299 -27.70 -1.32 11.68
C LEU A 299 -28.09 -2.64 12.34
N ASP A 300 -28.39 -3.67 11.55
CA ASP A 300 -28.49 -5.03 12.06
C ASP A 300 -27.07 -5.50 12.40
N SER A 301 -26.74 -5.53 13.69
CA SER A 301 -25.49 -6.12 14.18
C SER A 301 -25.77 -7.10 15.31
N ASP A 302 -24.96 -8.16 15.40
CA ASP A 302 -25.03 -9.20 16.44
C ASP A 302 -24.88 -8.60 17.86
N GLY A 303 -25.98 -8.07 18.41
CA GLY A 303 -26.13 -7.74 19.82
C GLY A 303 -26.02 -6.26 20.23
N GLN A 304 -25.89 -5.30 19.32
CA GLN A 304 -26.01 -3.86 19.64
C GLN A 304 -26.78 -3.09 18.56
N ASP A 305 -27.99 -2.64 18.91
CA ASP A 305 -28.76 -1.66 18.13
C ASP A 305 -28.20 -0.26 18.39
N GLU A 306 -27.26 0.19 17.56
CA GLU A 306 -26.92 1.61 17.51
C GLU A 306 -27.41 2.23 16.20
N ASP A 307 -28.58 2.87 16.27
CA ASP A 307 -29.08 3.75 15.22
C ASP A 307 -28.02 4.82 14.89
N LYS A 308 -27.59 4.86 13.63
CA LYS A 308 -26.63 5.86 13.20
C LYS A 308 -27.34 7.07 12.62
N ILE A 309 -27.11 8.25 13.21
CA ILE A 309 -27.57 9.52 12.64
C ILE A 309 -26.86 9.81 11.32
N ILE A 310 -27.63 9.88 10.24
CA ILE A 310 -27.17 10.23 8.89
C ILE A 310 -27.44 11.70 8.59
N VAL A 311 -28.59 12.22 9.02
CA VAL A 311 -28.92 13.65 8.96
C VAL A 311 -29.40 14.10 10.33
N ARG A 312 -28.79 15.17 10.85
CA ARG A 312 -29.15 15.76 12.15
C ARG A 312 -30.48 16.51 12.07
N SER A 313 -31.07 16.83 13.22
CA SER A 313 -32.33 17.57 13.33
C SER A 313 -32.32 18.97 12.73
N ASN A 314 -31.13 19.57 12.60
CA ASN A 314 -30.93 20.84 11.92
C ASN A 314 -30.75 20.70 10.40
N GLY A 315 -30.89 19.49 9.83
CA GLY A 315 -30.72 19.21 8.41
C GLY A 315 -29.28 18.96 7.96
N THR A 316 -28.28 19.08 8.84
CA THR A 316 -26.87 18.85 8.50
C THR A 316 -26.60 17.36 8.26
N VAL A 317 -25.97 17.04 7.13
CA VAL A 317 -25.53 15.69 6.76
C VAL A 317 -24.28 15.32 7.57
N THR A 318 -24.27 14.13 8.18
CA THR A 318 -23.07 13.63 8.88
C THR A 318 -22.03 13.12 7.88
N TYR A 319 -20.76 13.06 8.28
CA TYR A 319 -19.65 12.57 7.43
C TYR A 319 -19.98 11.25 6.74
N VAL A 320 -20.61 10.32 7.47
CA VAL A 320 -20.99 9.00 6.94
C VAL A 320 -21.99 9.08 5.79
N GLY A 321 -22.94 10.02 5.83
CA GLY A 321 -23.86 10.23 4.71
C GLY A 321 -23.12 10.66 3.45
N LYS A 322 -22.14 11.54 3.60
CA LYS A 322 -21.30 12.02 2.50
C LYS A 322 -20.41 10.91 1.94
N ASP A 323 -19.80 10.10 2.82
CA ASP A 323 -19.02 8.92 2.43
C ASP A 323 -19.87 7.90 1.64
N ILE A 324 -21.13 7.67 2.03
CA ILE A 324 -22.05 6.81 1.25
C ILE A 324 -22.23 7.37 -0.15
N ALA A 325 -22.50 8.68 -0.28
CA ALA A 325 -22.69 9.31 -1.59
C ALA A 325 -21.44 9.20 -2.47
N TYR A 326 -20.28 9.50 -1.91
CA TYR A 326 -19.02 9.40 -2.63
C TYR A 326 -18.66 7.94 -3.00
N GLN A 327 -18.92 6.98 -2.11
CA GLN A 327 -18.72 5.57 -2.40
C GLN A 327 -19.66 5.06 -3.52
N LEU A 328 -20.91 5.54 -3.57
CA LEU A 328 -21.82 5.26 -4.69
C LEU A 328 -21.25 5.80 -6.01
N TRP A 329 -20.66 6.99 -6.03
CA TRP A 329 -20.02 7.54 -7.22
C TRP A 329 -18.83 6.69 -7.66
N LYS A 330 -17.93 6.34 -6.74
CA LYS A 330 -16.77 5.47 -7.05
C LYS A 330 -17.20 4.16 -7.71
N LEU A 331 -18.33 3.58 -7.28
CA LEU A 331 -18.86 2.33 -7.82
C LEU A 331 -19.75 2.50 -9.06
N GLY A 332 -19.91 3.73 -9.58
CA GLY A 332 -20.73 4.02 -10.74
C GLY A 332 -22.23 3.86 -10.50
N LEU A 333 -22.70 4.06 -9.27
CA LEU A 333 -24.09 3.91 -8.84
C LEU A 333 -24.84 5.24 -8.75
N LEU A 334 -24.16 6.36 -8.99
CA LEU A 334 -24.78 7.68 -9.17
C LEU A 334 -24.99 7.97 -10.66
N ALA A 335 -26.07 8.67 -10.97
CA ALA A 335 -26.31 9.19 -12.31
C ALA A 335 -25.54 10.49 -12.56
N GLN A 336 -25.19 11.22 -11.49
CA GLN A 336 -24.36 12.40 -11.52
C GLN A 336 -22.88 12.02 -11.53
N ASP A 337 -22.10 12.85 -12.21
CA ASP A 337 -20.64 12.77 -12.24
C ASP A 337 -20.05 14.15 -11.87
N PHE A 338 -18.79 14.16 -11.48
CA PHE A 338 -18.02 15.40 -11.33
C PHE A 338 -17.72 16.01 -12.69
N GLN A 339 -17.34 17.28 -12.67
CA GLN A 339 -16.52 17.86 -13.73
C GLN A 339 -15.05 17.80 -13.29
N TYR A 340 -14.12 17.94 -14.24
CA TYR A 340 -12.69 17.74 -13.94
C TYR A 340 -11.83 18.83 -14.57
N THR A 341 -10.75 19.16 -13.89
CA THR A 341 -9.71 20.07 -14.39
C THR A 341 -8.33 19.54 -14.00
N VAL A 342 -7.31 19.84 -14.79
CA VAL A 342 -5.93 19.53 -14.43
C VAL A 342 -5.50 20.35 -13.21
N PHE A 343 -5.03 19.67 -12.16
CA PHE A 343 -4.48 20.30 -10.96
C PHE A 343 -2.98 20.54 -11.05
N ASP A 344 -2.28 19.55 -11.60
CA ASP A 344 -0.84 19.57 -11.84
C ASP A 344 -0.54 18.89 -13.17
N ALA A 345 -0.19 19.69 -14.18
CA ALA A 345 0.05 19.21 -15.54
C ALA A 345 1.35 18.41 -15.67
N ASP A 346 2.36 18.73 -14.87
CA ASP A 346 3.66 18.06 -14.92
C ASP A 346 3.55 16.63 -14.36
N ALA A 347 2.67 16.45 -13.37
CA ALA A 347 2.40 15.16 -12.74
C ALA A 347 1.16 14.43 -13.29
N ASP A 348 0.46 14.99 -14.29
CA ASP A 348 -0.82 14.50 -14.84
C ASP A 348 -1.88 14.20 -13.76
N VAL A 349 -1.99 15.09 -12.77
CA VAL A 349 -2.94 14.97 -11.65
C VAL A 349 -4.18 15.80 -11.94
N TRP A 350 -5.34 15.17 -11.87
CA TRP A 350 -6.64 15.82 -12.04
C TRP A 350 -7.31 16.13 -10.71
N VAL A 351 -8.19 17.13 -10.68
CA VAL A 351 -9.03 17.47 -9.53
C VAL A 351 -10.48 17.60 -9.97
N THR A 352 -11.41 17.24 -9.10
CA THR A 352 -12.83 17.48 -9.35
C THR A 352 -13.15 18.98 -9.32
N THR A 353 -14.19 19.37 -10.02
CA THR A 353 -14.80 20.69 -9.92
C THR A 353 -16.31 20.61 -10.06
N SER A 354 -16.97 21.57 -9.42
CA SER A 354 -18.42 21.83 -9.53
C SER A 354 -18.73 22.94 -10.54
N GLY A 355 -17.70 23.63 -11.07
CA GLY A 355 -17.82 24.60 -12.16
C GLY A 355 -17.63 23.96 -13.54
N ASP A 356 -17.26 24.77 -14.53
CA ASP A 356 -16.97 24.30 -15.88
C ASP A 356 -15.71 23.41 -15.88
N GLY A 357 -15.87 22.15 -16.32
CA GLY A 357 -14.77 21.21 -16.50
C GLY A 357 -14.04 21.40 -17.83
N GLN A 358 -12.89 20.72 -17.96
CA GLN A 358 -12.21 20.56 -19.25
C GLN A 358 -12.79 19.37 -20.00
N PRO A 359 -13.14 19.49 -21.29
CA PRO A 359 -13.85 18.43 -22.04
C PRO A 359 -13.00 17.17 -22.27
N ASP A 360 -11.68 17.30 -22.41
CA ASP A 360 -10.75 16.20 -22.73
C ASP A 360 -10.15 15.53 -21.48
N HIS A 361 -11.00 15.23 -20.49
CA HIS A 361 -10.55 14.61 -19.24
C HIS A 361 -10.59 13.07 -19.30
N PRO A 362 -9.72 12.35 -18.55
CA PRO A 362 -9.84 10.91 -18.36
C PRO A 362 -11.17 10.51 -17.69
N ALA A 363 -11.66 9.30 -17.98
CA ALA A 363 -12.86 8.77 -17.33
C ALA A 363 -12.56 8.27 -15.90
N PHE A 364 -12.98 9.03 -14.90
CA PHE A 364 -12.84 8.73 -13.48
C PHE A 364 -14.06 8.00 -12.89
N GLY A 365 -13.97 7.49 -11.65
CA GLY A 365 -15.09 6.80 -10.98
C GLY A 365 -15.41 5.43 -11.58
N HIS A 366 -16.62 4.87 -11.44
CA HIS A 366 -17.01 3.59 -12.07
C HIS A 366 -16.04 2.40 -11.85
N GLY A 367 -15.42 2.32 -10.68
CA GLY A 367 -14.62 1.18 -10.26
C GLY A 367 -15.50 -0.05 -10.05
N ARG A 368 -15.06 -1.21 -10.55
CA ARG A 368 -15.66 -2.50 -10.21
C ARG A 368 -15.38 -2.88 -8.76
N THR A 369 -14.18 -2.53 -8.29
CA THR A 369 -13.70 -2.76 -6.93
C THR A 369 -13.05 -1.49 -6.41
N VAL A 370 -13.29 -1.17 -5.15
CA VAL A 370 -12.75 0.01 -4.48
C VAL A 370 -12.02 -0.44 -3.22
N TYR A 371 -10.77 -0.04 -3.08
CA TYR A 371 -9.99 -0.23 -1.85
C TYR A 371 -9.80 1.12 -1.19
N ASN A 372 -10.31 1.26 0.04
CA ASN A 372 -10.12 2.45 0.85
C ASN A 372 -9.04 2.17 1.90
N VAL A 373 -7.83 2.71 1.71
CA VAL A 373 -6.70 2.55 2.64
C VAL A 373 -6.86 3.52 3.80
N ILE A 374 -7.44 3.03 4.89
CA ILE A 374 -7.87 3.88 6.01
C ILE A 374 -7.50 3.23 7.33
N ASP A 375 -7.06 4.03 8.29
CA ASP A 375 -6.77 3.63 9.67
C ASP A 375 -7.87 2.77 10.28
N VAL A 376 -7.49 1.70 10.99
CA VAL A 376 -8.41 0.75 11.63
C VAL A 376 -9.38 1.41 12.62
N ARG A 377 -9.01 2.56 13.21
CA ARG A 377 -9.89 3.33 14.11
C ARG A 377 -11.16 3.84 13.42
N GLN A 378 -11.20 3.85 12.07
CA GLN A 378 -12.37 4.23 11.29
C GLN A 378 -13.20 3.03 10.79
N SER A 379 -12.91 1.80 11.24
CA SER A 379 -13.61 0.59 10.78
C SER A 379 -15.12 0.67 10.97
N TYR A 380 -15.59 1.22 12.09
CA TYR A 380 -17.02 1.39 12.33
C TYR A 380 -17.70 2.28 11.29
N LEU A 381 -17.07 3.41 10.91
CA LEU A 381 -17.62 4.31 9.89
C LEU A 381 -17.64 3.64 8.52
N GLN A 382 -16.59 2.90 8.16
CA GLN A 382 -16.52 2.14 6.91
C GLN A 382 -17.57 1.03 6.84
N ASN A 383 -17.86 0.37 7.97
CA ASN A 383 -18.94 -0.60 8.07
C ASN A 383 -20.29 0.06 7.80
N ILE A 384 -20.55 1.26 8.32
CA ILE A 384 -21.81 1.97 8.04
C ILE A 384 -21.92 2.33 6.55
N VAL A 385 -20.84 2.76 5.91
CA VAL A 385 -20.83 3.02 4.46
C VAL A 385 -21.19 1.75 3.67
N ARG A 386 -20.60 0.61 4.05
CA ARG A 386 -20.93 -0.70 3.49
C ARG A 386 -22.40 -1.08 3.73
N HIS A 387 -22.93 -0.86 4.93
CA HIS A 387 -24.35 -1.08 5.24
C HIS A 387 -25.24 -0.18 4.38
N GLY A 388 -24.85 1.07 4.11
CA GLY A 388 -25.55 1.95 3.19
C GLY A 388 -25.69 1.35 1.79
N LEU A 389 -24.63 0.71 1.27
CA LEU A 389 -24.67 0.00 -0.02
C LEU A 389 -25.60 -1.23 0.04
N LEU A 390 -25.52 -2.02 1.12
CA LEU A 390 -26.38 -3.20 1.31
C LEU A 390 -27.86 -2.81 1.38
N ALA A 391 -28.19 -1.78 2.15
CA ALA A 391 -29.56 -1.31 2.33
C ALA A 391 -30.16 -0.72 1.04
N LEU A 392 -29.33 -0.27 0.09
CA LEU A 392 -29.75 0.14 -1.25
C LEU A 392 -29.96 -1.06 -2.22
N GLY A 393 -29.58 -2.27 -1.81
CA GLY A 393 -29.65 -3.50 -2.63
C GLY A 393 -28.41 -3.74 -3.49
N HIS A 394 -27.27 -3.14 -3.15
CA HIS A 394 -26.02 -3.25 -3.90
C HIS A 394 -25.05 -4.24 -3.25
N GLU A 395 -25.49 -5.49 -3.05
CA GLU A 395 -24.72 -6.52 -2.32
C GLU A 395 -23.35 -6.81 -2.94
N GLU A 396 -23.28 -6.95 -4.27
CA GLU A 396 -22.03 -7.22 -4.99
C GLU A 396 -21.04 -6.06 -4.85
N GLN A 397 -21.53 -4.82 -4.95
CA GLN A 397 -20.69 -3.63 -4.81
C GLN A 397 -20.26 -3.42 -3.35
N ALA A 398 -21.12 -3.74 -2.38
CA ALA A 398 -20.77 -3.73 -0.96
C ALA A 398 -19.64 -4.74 -0.65
N ARG A 399 -19.65 -5.93 -1.27
CA ARG A 399 -18.55 -6.90 -1.18
C ARG A 399 -17.25 -6.39 -1.80
N ARG A 400 -17.35 -5.60 -2.88
CA ARG A 400 -16.21 -5.03 -3.62
C ARG A 400 -15.78 -3.64 -3.13
N SER A 401 -16.42 -3.11 -2.10
CA SER A 401 -16.01 -1.93 -1.36
C SER A 401 -15.24 -2.38 -0.12
N ILE A 402 -13.92 -2.36 -0.22
CA ILE A 402 -13.00 -3.02 0.72
C ILE A 402 -12.33 -1.96 1.59
N HIS A 403 -12.52 -2.08 2.91
CA HIS A 403 -11.74 -1.33 3.88
C HIS A 403 -10.37 -1.98 4.02
N PHE A 404 -9.36 -1.37 3.41
CA PHE A 404 -7.98 -1.78 3.51
C PHE A 404 -7.37 -1.15 4.78
N SER A 405 -7.64 -1.79 5.92
CA SER A 405 -7.24 -1.25 7.22
C SER A 405 -5.76 -1.43 7.57
N TYR A 406 -5.23 -0.49 8.36
CA TYR A 406 -3.90 -0.57 8.96
C TYR A 406 -3.86 0.16 10.32
N GLU A 407 -2.91 -0.22 11.15
CA GLU A 407 -2.65 0.34 12.47
C GLU A 407 -1.77 1.58 12.43
N VAL A 408 -1.81 2.35 13.50
CA VAL A 408 -1.16 3.66 13.57
C VAL A 408 0.37 3.58 13.62
N VAL A 409 0.99 4.70 13.26
CA VAL A 409 2.36 5.02 13.69
C VAL A 409 2.25 5.91 14.93
N ALA A 410 2.79 5.43 16.03
CA ALA A 410 2.98 6.15 17.28
C ALA A 410 4.47 6.45 17.47
N LEU A 411 4.83 7.18 18.52
CA LEU A 411 6.21 7.52 18.87
C LEU A 411 6.65 6.69 20.08
N THR A 412 7.93 6.32 20.16
CA THR A 412 8.50 5.89 21.45
C THR A 412 8.48 7.07 22.44
N PRO A 413 8.42 6.82 23.77
CA PRO A 413 8.59 7.88 24.76
C PRO A 413 9.91 8.65 24.60
N GLU A 414 10.99 7.97 24.20
CA GLU A 414 12.28 8.60 23.91
C GLU A 414 12.17 9.56 22.73
N CYS A 415 11.61 9.13 21.60
CA CYS A 415 11.40 9.98 20.43
C CYS A 415 10.47 11.17 20.74
N ALA A 416 9.38 10.95 21.47
CA ALA A 416 8.50 12.04 21.89
C ALA A 416 9.25 13.08 22.75
N GLY A 417 10.10 12.63 23.69
CA GLY A 417 10.96 13.51 24.47
C GLY A 417 11.97 14.30 23.61
N GLN A 418 12.59 13.67 22.61
CA GLN A 418 13.49 14.34 21.66
C GLN A 418 12.78 15.42 20.83
N LEU A 419 11.49 15.24 20.55
CA LEU A 419 10.65 16.23 19.86
C LEU A 419 10.13 17.34 20.78
N GLY A 420 10.56 17.38 22.05
CA GLY A 420 10.12 18.38 23.02
C GLY A 420 8.71 18.16 23.56
N VAL A 421 8.16 16.94 23.42
CA VAL A 421 6.87 16.59 24.03
C VAL A 421 7.06 16.43 25.54
N GLU A 422 6.32 17.20 26.32
CA GLU A 422 6.26 17.02 27.77
C GLU A 422 5.52 15.71 28.10
N LEU A 423 6.25 14.75 28.69
CA LEU A 423 5.72 13.45 29.06
C LEU A 423 5.56 13.35 30.58
N THR A 424 4.36 12.98 31.03
CA THR A 424 4.10 12.65 32.43
C THR A 424 4.85 11.38 32.85
N ALA A 425 4.95 11.13 34.16
CA ALA A 425 5.54 9.89 34.67
C ALA A 425 4.79 8.62 34.21
N GLU A 426 3.50 8.74 33.90
CA GLU A 426 2.69 7.66 33.33
C GLU A 426 2.98 7.48 31.84
N ASP A 427 3.05 8.58 31.07
CA ASP A 427 3.37 8.53 29.64
C ASP A 427 4.72 7.84 29.38
N ARG A 428 5.73 8.10 30.22
CA ARG A 428 7.05 7.46 30.10
C ARG A 428 7.03 5.94 30.30
N LYS A 429 5.97 5.39 30.93
CA LYS A 429 5.79 3.94 31.12
C LYS A 429 4.98 3.30 29.99
N ARG A 430 4.32 4.10 29.15
CA ARG A 430 3.54 3.58 28.03
C ARG A 430 4.47 3.02 26.96
N PRO A 431 4.06 1.96 26.25
CA PRO A 431 4.86 1.40 25.15
C PRO A 431 5.01 2.37 23.97
N HIS A 432 4.09 3.33 23.83
CA HIS A 432 4.11 4.34 22.79
C HIS A 432 3.28 5.57 23.19
N ILE A 433 3.57 6.69 22.53
CA ILE A 433 2.89 7.98 22.63
C ILE A 433 2.23 8.28 21.28
N GLU A 434 0.95 8.64 21.29
CA GLU A 434 0.23 8.95 20.04
C GLU A 434 0.70 10.26 19.40
N VAL A 435 0.73 10.29 18.07
CA VAL A 435 0.94 11.52 17.30
C VAL A 435 -0.32 12.40 17.39
N SER A 436 -0.17 13.68 17.72
CA SER A 436 -1.28 14.62 17.85
C SER A 436 -0.98 15.96 17.17
N GLY A 437 -1.58 16.17 16.00
CA GLY A 437 -1.48 17.45 15.29
C GLY A 437 -2.03 18.63 16.09
N ARG A 438 -3.09 18.43 16.89
CA ARG A 438 -3.69 19.48 17.73
C ARG A 438 -2.74 19.97 18.83
N LYS A 439 -1.85 19.11 19.30
CA LYS A 439 -0.82 19.46 20.28
C LYS A 439 0.51 19.85 19.62
N GLY A 440 0.56 19.89 18.28
CA GLY A 440 1.79 20.09 17.52
C GLY A 440 2.79 18.92 17.63
N GLN A 441 2.36 17.76 18.14
CA GLN A 441 3.19 16.62 18.44
C GLN A 441 3.23 15.66 17.25
N GLY A 442 4.41 15.45 16.67
CA GLY A 442 4.59 14.50 15.57
C GLY A 442 5.85 14.74 14.76
N VAL A 443 6.34 13.67 14.14
CA VAL A 443 7.45 13.75 13.19
C VAL A 443 6.90 14.16 11.83
N LYS A 444 7.19 15.40 11.40
CA LYS A 444 6.83 15.90 10.08
C LYS A 444 7.55 15.08 9.01
N ALA A 445 6.86 14.81 7.91
CA ALA A 445 7.32 13.90 6.87
C ALA A 445 8.61 14.39 6.20
N ASP A 446 8.66 15.67 5.82
CA ASP A 446 9.85 16.24 5.18
C ASP A 446 11.03 16.32 6.14
N ASP A 447 10.84 16.62 7.43
CA ASP A 447 11.94 16.64 8.42
C ASP A 447 12.57 15.25 8.59
N LEU A 448 11.75 14.19 8.61
CA LEU A 448 12.25 12.82 8.66
C LEU A 448 13.04 12.45 7.41
N LEU A 449 12.50 12.80 6.23
CA LEU A 449 13.17 12.48 4.98
C LEU A 449 14.47 13.27 4.81
N ASP A 450 14.49 14.55 5.18
CA ASP A 450 15.70 15.38 5.20
C ASP A 450 16.76 14.78 6.14
N ALA A 451 16.37 14.25 7.31
CA ALA A 451 17.28 13.58 8.24
C ALA A 451 17.84 12.27 7.68
N LEU A 452 17.01 11.46 7.02
CA LEU A 452 17.43 10.22 6.36
C LEU A 452 18.38 10.51 5.19
N GLU A 453 18.09 11.50 4.38
CA GLU A 453 18.94 11.95 3.27
C GLU A 453 20.29 12.43 3.77
N LEU A 454 20.31 13.19 4.87
CA LEU A 454 21.55 13.65 5.48
C LEU A 454 22.41 12.48 5.98
N GLU A 455 21.80 11.46 6.58
CA GLU A 455 22.54 10.28 7.04
C GLU A 455 23.05 9.44 5.86
N ALA A 456 22.20 9.21 4.84
CA ALA A 456 22.58 8.51 3.63
C ALA A 456 23.72 9.21 2.88
N MET A 457 23.71 10.55 2.86
CA MET A 457 24.76 11.36 2.28
C MET A 457 26.13 11.10 2.92
N LYS A 458 26.19 10.93 4.25
CA LYS A 458 27.45 10.63 4.97
C LYS A 458 28.01 9.28 4.52
N GLU A 459 27.16 8.26 4.50
CA GLU A 459 27.54 6.90 4.07
C GLU A 459 28.02 6.88 2.62
N VAL A 460 27.29 7.53 1.70
CA VAL A 460 27.65 7.57 0.28
C VAL A 460 29.00 8.27 0.07
N LYS A 461 29.23 9.42 0.72
CA LYS A 461 30.50 10.16 0.63
C LYS A 461 31.68 9.35 1.17
N GLN A 462 31.47 8.62 2.26
CA GLN A 462 32.52 7.79 2.85
C GLN A 462 32.91 6.62 1.94
N ARG A 463 31.92 5.95 1.32
CA ARG A 463 32.16 4.76 0.48
C ARG A 463 32.58 5.11 -0.95
N ASN A 464 32.12 6.24 -1.47
CA ASN A 464 32.29 6.64 -2.87
C ASN A 464 32.77 8.10 -3.01
N PRO A 465 33.98 8.46 -2.53
CA PRO A 465 34.44 9.86 -2.43
C PRO A 465 34.67 10.56 -3.77
N LYS A 466 34.66 9.82 -4.89
CA LYS A 466 34.87 10.34 -6.25
C LYS A 466 33.59 10.78 -6.96
N LEU A 467 32.42 10.60 -6.34
CA LEU A 467 31.15 11.01 -6.91
C LEU A 467 31.00 12.52 -6.95
N THR A 468 30.32 13.03 -7.98
CA THR A 468 29.93 14.44 -8.03
C THR A 468 28.87 14.74 -6.94
N PRO A 469 28.72 16.00 -6.49
CA PRO A 469 27.69 16.37 -5.52
C PRO A 469 26.28 15.91 -5.93
N THR A 470 25.88 16.17 -7.18
CA THR A 470 24.55 15.78 -7.71
C THR A 470 24.34 14.27 -7.72
N GLU A 471 25.36 13.49 -8.10
CA GLU A 471 25.26 12.03 -8.07
C GLU A 471 25.17 11.51 -6.64
N THR A 472 25.86 12.15 -5.70
CA THR A 472 25.83 11.81 -4.28
C THR A 472 24.45 12.10 -3.69
N GLU A 473 23.87 13.26 -4.01
CA GLU A 473 22.49 13.64 -3.63
C GLU A 473 21.46 12.66 -4.17
N THR A 474 21.57 12.30 -5.45
CA THR A 474 20.64 11.33 -6.07
C THR A 474 20.69 9.98 -5.36
N ILE A 475 21.89 9.43 -5.13
CA ILE A 475 22.06 8.13 -4.47
C ILE A 475 21.59 8.20 -3.00
N ALA A 476 21.93 9.27 -2.28
CA ALA A 476 21.52 9.47 -0.90
C ALA A 476 19.99 9.52 -0.78
N HIS A 477 19.31 10.23 -1.69
CA HIS A 477 17.86 10.28 -1.77
C HIS A 477 17.26 8.88 -2.01
N GLN A 478 17.78 8.12 -2.98
CA GLN A 478 17.31 6.76 -3.25
C GLN A 478 17.47 5.83 -2.03
N ILE A 479 18.58 5.93 -1.30
CA ILE A 479 18.84 5.16 -0.08
C ILE A 479 17.87 5.59 1.04
N ALA A 480 17.68 6.89 1.24
CA ALA A 480 16.78 7.44 2.25
C ALA A 480 15.33 7.02 2.03
N VAL A 481 14.83 7.16 0.79
CA VAL A 481 13.49 6.70 0.38
C VAL A 481 13.38 5.19 0.53
N GLY A 482 14.41 4.43 0.15
CA GLY A 482 14.48 2.99 0.34
C GLY A 482 14.35 2.58 1.81
N ALA A 483 15.07 3.26 2.70
CA ALA A 483 15.00 3.05 4.15
C ALA A 483 13.61 3.35 4.70
N LEU A 484 13.06 4.52 4.36
CA LEU A 484 11.76 4.97 4.83
C LEU A 484 10.63 4.04 4.38
N ARG A 485 10.53 3.75 3.08
CA ARG A 485 9.46 2.92 2.54
C ARG A 485 9.54 1.50 3.07
N TYR A 486 10.72 0.91 3.13
CA TYR A 486 10.89 -0.42 3.70
C TYR A 486 10.48 -0.44 5.18
N PHE A 487 10.92 0.55 5.97
CA PHE A 487 10.54 0.67 7.38
C PHE A 487 9.02 0.70 7.57
N LEU A 488 8.30 1.46 6.73
CA LEU A 488 6.84 1.56 6.81
C LEU A 488 6.11 0.29 6.35
N LEU A 489 6.74 -0.53 5.51
CA LEU A 489 6.16 -1.74 4.92
C LEU A 489 6.53 -3.03 5.66
N LYS A 490 7.64 -3.09 6.40
CA LYS A 490 8.13 -4.33 7.05
C LYS A 490 7.23 -4.84 8.18
N PHE A 491 6.39 -3.98 8.75
CA PHE A 491 5.49 -4.33 9.85
C PHE A 491 4.13 -4.75 9.32
N THR A 492 3.52 -5.75 9.97
CA THR A 492 2.15 -6.14 9.60
C THR A 492 1.19 -4.98 9.81
N ARG A 493 0.10 -4.97 9.05
CA ARG A 493 -0.89 -3.90 9.14
C ARG A 493 -1.61 -3.85 10.46
N THR A 494 -1.67 -4.96 11.18
CA THR A 494 -2.27 -5.04 12.51
C THR A 494 -1.31 -4.67 13.63
N ALA A 495 -0.08 -4.26 13.30
CA ALA A 495 0.90 -3.83 14.30
C ALA A 495 0.98 -2.30 14.39
N ILE A 496 0.85 -1.78 15.61
CA ILE A 496 1.21 -0.40 15.95
C ILE A 496 2.73 -0.26 15.79
N ILE A 497 3.17 0.71 14.98
CA ILE A 497 4.59 1.03 14.84
C ILE A 497 4.94 2.07 15.90
N ALA A 498 5.79 1.70 16.86
CA ALA A 498 6.41 2.65 17.77
C ALA A 498 7.67 3.22 17.11
N PHE A 499 7.56 4.40 16.51
CA PHE A 499 8.62 5.03 15.76
C PHE A 499 9.72 5.59 16.66
N ASP A 500 10.97 5.35 16.27
CA ASP A 500 12.17 5.88 16.89
C ASP A 500 13.17 6.36 15.83
N PHE A 501 13.77 7.54 16.05
CA PHE A 501 14.74 8.09 15.09
C PHE A 501 15.99 7.22 14.96
N LYS A 502 16.47 6.62 16.06
CA LYS A 502 17.68 5.80 16.03
C LYS A 502 17.47 4.53 15.21
N GLU A 503 16.29 3.91 15.32
CA GLU A 503 15.95 2.76 14.47
C GLU A 503 15.77 3.18 13.02
N ALA A 504 15.04 4.28 12.77
CA ALA A 504 14.74 4.72 11.41
C ALA A 504 15.99 5.16 10.63
N LEU A 505 16.96 5.78 11.30
CA LEU A 505 18.22 6.24 10.71
C LEU A 505 19.29 5.14 10.62
N ASN A 506 19.02 3.93 11.11
CA ASN A 506 19.95 2.81 10.99
C ASN A 506 19.76 2.10 9.63
N PHE A 507 20.81 2.08 8.82
CA PHE A 507 20.80 1.38 7.52
C PHE A 507 21.30 -0.05 7.56
N ASP A 508 21.78 -0.53 8.72
CA ASP A 508 22.22 -1.92 8.91
C ASP A 508 21.09 -2.85 9.37
N GLY A 509 21.18 -4.12 8.98
CA GLY A 509 20.23 -5.16 9.39
C GLY A 509 19.04 -5.28 8.44
N GLU A 510 17.83 -5.41 9.00
CA GLU A 510 16.58 -5.58 8.25
C GLU A 510 16.07 -4.23 7.72
N THR A 511 16.66 -3.78 6.62
CA THR A 511 16.45 -2.43 6.05
C THR A 511 16.28 -2.45 4.53
N GLY A 512 15.68 -1.40 3.97
CA GLY A 512 15.61 -1.18 2.52
C GLY A 512 16.99 -1.05 1.86
N PRO A 513 17.93 -0.25 2.43
CA PRO A 513 19.31 -0.16 1.95
C PRO A 513 20.04 -1.50 1.85
N TYR A 514 19.77 -2.45 2.77
CA TYR A 514 20.34 -3.80 2.68
C TYR A 514 19.90 -4.53 1.39
N ILE A 515 18.63 -4.39 1.01
CA ILE A 515 18.06 -5.02 -0.19
C ILE A 515 18.54 -4.30 -1.45
N GLN A 516 18.57 -2.95 -1.43
CA GLN A 516 19.13 -2.15 -2.53
C GLN A 516 20.60 -2.53 -2.79
N TYR A 517 21.40 -2.67 -1.73
CA TYR A 517 22.79 -3.07 -1.83
C TYR A 517 22.96 -4.47 -2.44
N ALA A 518 22.08 -5.42 -2.10
CA ALA A 518 22.06 -6.75 -2.73
C ALA A 518 21.76 -6.65 -4.24
N ALA A 519 20.80 -5.82 -4.66
CA ALA A 519 20.52 -5.60 -6.09
C ALA A 519 21.71 -4.93 -6.81
N VAL A 520 22.31 -3.90 -6.20
CA VAL A 520 23.50 -3.21 -6.70
C VAL A 520 24.69 -4.15 -6.84
N ARG A 521 24.88 -5.05 -5.87
CA ARG A 521 25.91 -6.09 -5.93
C ARG A 521 25.73 -6.98 -7.15
N GLY A 522 24.50 -7.40 -7.45
CA GLY A 522 24.18 -8.13 -8.68
C GLY A 522 24.59 -7.37 -9.94
N ASN A 523 24.22 -6.08 -10.04
CA ASN A 523 24.63 -5.20 -11.13
C ASN A 523 26.17 -5.11 -11.26
N ASN A 524 26.87 -4.95 -10.14
CA ASN A 524 28.32 -4.81 -10.10
C ASN A 524 29.05 -6.09 -10.54
N ILE A 525 28.51 -7.28 -10.26
CA ILE A 525 29.09 -8.54 -10.74
C ILE A 525 29.06 -8.59 -12.27
N LEU A 526 27.93 -8.23 -12.88
CA LEU A 526 27.79 -8.21 -14.34
C LEU A 526 28.68 -7.12 -14.97
N HIS A 527 28.84 -5.98 -14.31
CA HIS A 527 29.75 -4.92 -14.75
C HIS A 527 31.21 -5.38 -14.73
N LYS A 528 31.67 -5.95 -13.61
CA LYS A 528 33.04 -6.49 -13.49
C LYS A 528 33.31 -7.63 -14.48
N LEU A 529 32.30 -8.42 -14.82
CA LEU A 529 32.43 -9.43 -15.87
C LEU A 529 32.72 -8.79 -17.24
N ARG A 530 32.03 -7.69 -17.59
CA ARG A 530 32.31 -6.93 -18.83
C ARG A 530 33.70 -6.31 -18.85
N GLU A 531 34.17 -5.82 -17.70
CA GLU A 531 35.52 -5.23 -17.60
C GLU A 531 36.61 -6.29 -17.74
N SER A 532 36.44 -7.45 -17.11
CA SER A 532 37.42 -8.55 -17.13
C SER A 532 37.39 -9.37 -18.41
N ASP A 533 36.24 -9.44 -19.10
CA ASP A 533 36.06 -10.09 -20.39
C ASP A 533 35.17 -9.24 -21.31
N PRO A 534 35.75 -8.23 -22.01
CA PRO A 534 35.01 -7.35 -22.92
C PRO A 534 34.35 -8.09 -24.09
N GLY A 535 34.82 -9.29 -24.42
CA GLY A 535 34.27 -10.17 -25.46
C GLY A 535 33.16 -11.09 -24.96
N PHE A 536 32.77 -11.00 -23.68
CA PHE A 536 31.75 -11.87 -23.11
C PHE A 536 30.38 -11.64 -23.77
N ASP A 537 29.92 -12.64 -24.53
CA ASP A 537 28.60 -12.66 -25.13
C ASP A 537 27.54 -13.01 -24.07
N PHE A 538 26.80 -12.01 -23.58
CA PHE A 538 25.67 -12.19 -22.65
C PHE A 538 24.53 -13.03 -23.24
N GLY A 539 24.46 -13.18 -24.57
CA GLY A 539 23.59 -14.15 -25.23
C GLY A 539 23.90 -15.60 -24.84
N ARG A 540 25.10 -15.89 -24.32
CA ARG A 540 25.46 -17.21 -23.76
C ARG A 540 24.68 -17.55 -22.48
N ILE A 541 24.16 -16.57 -21.75
CA ILE A 541 23.27 -16.83 -20.60
C ILE A 541 21.98 -17.51 -21.10
N GLN A 542 21.44 -17.07 -22.24
CA GLN A 542 20.29 -17.73 -22.88
C GLN A 542 20.64 -19.14 -23.40
N LYS A 543 21.90 -19.38 -23.78
CA LYS A 543 22.36 -20.73 -24.12
C LYS A 543 22.39 -21.63 -22.88
N MET A 544 22.79 -21.12 -21.71
CA MET A 544 22.72 -21.87 -20.45
C MET A 544 21.29 -22.24 -20.06
N LEU A 545 20.32 -21.34 -20.28
CA LEU A 545 18.90 -21.65 -20.07
C LEU A 545 18.44 -22.88 -20.87
N ASN A 546 18.93 -23.04 -22.11
CA ASN A 546 18.62 -24.17 -22.97
C ASN A 546 19.59 -25.36 -22.83
N ASN A 547 20.61 -25.25 -21.98
CA ASN A 547 21.61 -26.29 -21.80
C ASN A 547 20.97 -27.49 -21.08
N PRO A 548 21.15 -28.73 -21.58
CA PRO A 548 20.70 -29.95 -20.89
C PRO A 548 21.24 -30.09 -19.47
N LYS A 549 22.44 -29.55 -19.18
CA LYS A 549 23.06 -29.57 -17.86
C LYS A 549 22.42 -28.63 -16.83
N LEU A 550 21.51 -27.72 -17.24
CA LEU A 550 20.88 -26.78 -16.31
C LEU A 550 20.19 -27.50 -15.14
N GLY A 551 19.46 -28.58 -15.44
CA GLY A 551 18.81 -29.38 -14.41
C GLY A 551 19.82 -30.04 -13.47
N VAL A 552 20.98 -30.47 -13.98
CA VAL A 552 22.06 -31.01 -13.15
C VAL A 552 22.57 -29.95 -12.19
N TYR A 553 22.94 -28.76 -12.68
CA TYR A 553 23.45 -27.68 -11.83
C TYR A 553 22.43 -27.17 -10.79
N LEU A 554 21.14 -27.11 -11.15
CA LEU A 554 20.08 -26.73 -10.20
C LEU A 554 19.82 -27.80 -9.14
N ASN A 555 20.16 -29.07 -9.41
CA ASN A 555 20.01 -30.18 -8.47
C ASN A 555 21.29 -30.47 -7.67
N GLU A 556 22.44 -29.89 -8.04
CA GLU A 556 23.71 -30.09 -7.33
C GLU A 556 23.75 -29.47 -5.93
N SER A 557 23.00 -28.38 -5.71
CA SER A 557 23.09 -27.57 -4.48
C SER A 557 21.72 -27.00 -4.11
N ASP A 558 21.17 -27.48 -3.00
CA ASP A 558 19.87 -27.05 -2.51
C ASP A 558 19.84 -25.57 -2.09
N ASP A 559 20.96 -24.99 -1.64
CA ASP A 559 21.03 -23.56 -1.31
C ASP A 559 20.96 -22.65 -2.55
N ILE A 560 21.54 -23.08 -3.68
CA ILE A 560 21.39 -22.37 -4.96
C ILE A 560 19.95 -22.48 -5.43
N TRP A 561 19.34 -23.66 -5.33
CA TRP A 561 17.95 -23.82 -5.72
C TRP A 561 17.00 -23.04 -4.81
N GLU A 562 17.18 -23.05 -3.49
CA GLU A 562 16.41 -22.22 -2.55
C GLU A 562 16.47 -20.74 -2.94
N LEU A 563 17.66 -20.24 -3.28
CA LEU A 563 17.84 -18.86 -3.72
C LEU A 563 17.09 -18.56 -5.03
N VAL A 564 17.23 -19.43 -6.04
CA VAL A 564 16.54 -19.29 -7.32
C VAL A 564 15.02 -19.39 -7.12
N TYR A 565 14.55 -20.34 -6.31
CA TYR A 565 13.14 -20.52 -6.02
C TYR A 565 12.56 -19.31 -5.30
N LEU A 566 13.27 -18.73 -4.32
CA LEU A 566 12.87 -17.46 -3.71
C LEU A 566 12.74 -16.35 -4.77
N ALA A 567 13.71 -16.19 -5.66
CA ALA A 567 13.66 -15.19 -6.72
C ALA A 567 12.43 -15.36 -7.64
N LEU A 568 12.07 -16.60 -7.95
CA LEU A 568 10.92 -16.91 -8.81
C LEU A 568 9.56 -16.64 -8.15
N ARG A 569 9.52 -16.53 -6.82
CA ARG A 569 8.28 -16.37 -6.04
C ARG A 569 7.83 -14.93 -5.86
N VAL A 570 8.59 -13.93 -6.29
CA VAL A 570 8.20 -12.51 -6.12
C VAL A 570 6.78 -12.23 -6.63
N ASP A 571 6.39 -12.83 -7.76
CA ASP A 571 5.02 -12.70 -8.30
C ASP A 571 3.96 -13.39 -7.47
N GLU A 572 4.26 -14.57 -6.94
CA GLU A 572 3.37 -15.29 -6.03
C GLU A 572 3.15 -14.48 -4.76
N ILE A 573 4.21 -13.88 -4.22
CA ILE A 573 4.13 -13.01 -3.05
C ILE A 573 3.36 -11.73 -3.36
N GLY A 574 3.54 -11.13 -4.54
CA GLY A 574 2.71 -10.01 -5.00
C GLY A 574 1.23 -10.38 -5.06
N HIS A 575 0.88 -11.54 -5.63
CA HIS A 575 -0.50 -12.04 -5.61
C HIS A 575 -1.00 -12.30 -4.18
N GLN A 576 -0.16 -12.85 -3.31
CA GLN A 576 -0.51 -13.06 -1.91
C GLN A 576 -0.86 -11.72 -1.24
N VAL A 577 -0.05 -10.68 -1.42
CA VAL A 577 -0.35 -9.32 -0.92
C VAL A 577 -1.68 -8.83 -1.49
N PHE A 578 -1.97 -9.06 -2.77
CA PHE A 578 -3.26 -8.69 -3.36
C PHE A 578 -4.45 -9.35 -2.65
N VAL A 579 -4.35 -10.65 -2.37
CA VAL A 579 -5.42 -11.44 -1.74
C VAL A 579 -5.57 -11.16 -0.24
N THR A 580 -4.46 -11.09 0.49
CA THR A 580 -4.45 -10.95 1.95
C THR A 580 -4.40 -9.49 2.41
N LEU A 581 -4.18 -8.58 1.48
CA LEU A 581 -3.92 -7.17 1.71
C LEU A 581 -2.70 -6.94 2.60
N GLU A 582 -1.68 -7.81 2.63
CA GLU A 582 -0.57 -7.72 3.61
C GLU A 582 0.79 -7.38 2.97
N PRO A 583 1.14 -6.10 2.75
CA PRO A 583 2.41 -5.70 2.11
C PRO A 583 3.67 -6.18 2.82
N ALA A 584 3.61 -6.42 4.13
CA ALA A 584 4.77 -6.93 4.88
C ALA A 584 5.29 -8.27 4.34
N ALA A 585 4.42 -9.08 3.73
CA ALA A 585 4.83 -10.33 3.08
C ALA A 585 5.90 -10.08 1.99
N LEU A 586 5.74 -9.03 1.18
CA LEU A 586 6.69 -8.67 0.13
C LEU A 586 8.00 -8.14 0.73
N ALA A 587 7.93 -7.28 1.76
CA ALA A 587 9.11 -6.74 2.43
C ALA A 587 9.97 -7.84 3.08
N LYS A 588 9.34 -8.78 3.79
CA LYS A 588 10.03 -9.92 4.40
C LYS A 588 10.61 -10.87 3.35
N HIS A 589 9.88 -11.10 2.26
CA HIS A 589 10.38 -11.92 1.16
C HIS A 589 11.60 -11.30 0.47
N ALA A 590 11.55 -10.01 0.15
CA ALA A 590 12.67 -9.28 -0.46
C ALA A 590 13.92 -9.28 0.42
N PHE A 591 13.74 -9.14 1.74
CA PHE A 591 14.84 -9.23 2.70
C PHE A 591 15.46 -10.64 2.75
N ALA A 592 14.62 -11.67 2.85
CA ALA A 592 15.10 -13.06 2.84
C ALA A 592 15.85 -13.40 1.54
N LEU A 593 15.35 -12.92 0.39
CA LEU A 593 16.02 -13.06 -0.90
C LEU A 593 17.39 -12.37 -0.90
N ALA A 594 17.48 -11.14 -0.40
CA ALA A 594 18.74 -10.40 -0.29
C ALA A 594 19.76 -11.10 0.62
N GLN A 595 19.31 -11.64 1.77
CA GLN A 595 20.17 -12.41 2.67
C GLN A 595 20.75 -13.65 1.99
N ARG A 596 19.90 -14.42 1.30
CA ARG A 596 20.33 -15.62 0.57
C ARG A 596 21.26 -15.29 -0.59
N PHE A 597 21.01 -14.20 -1.31
CA PHE A 597 21.92 -13.74 -2.36
C PHE A 597 23.29 -13.35 -1.83
N ASN A 598 23.34 -12.66 -0.68
CA ASN A 598 24.60 -12.30 -0.03
C ASN A 598 25.38 -13.55 0.39
N LEU A 599 24.72 -14.56 0.96
CA LEU A 599 25.35 -15.84 1.29
C LEU A 599 25.91 -16.54 0.05
N PHE A 600 25.14 -16.58 -1.05
CA PHE A 600 25.60 -17.13 -2.34
C PHE A 600 26.86 -16.41 -2.83
N TYR A 601 26.87 -15.08 -2.81
CA TYR A 601 28.03 -14.29 -3.24
C TYR A 601 29.30 -14.59 -2.43
N HIS A 602 29.16 -14.82 -1.11
CA HIS A 602 30.31 -15.15 -0.26
C HIS A 602 30.80 -16.59 -0.45
N ARG A 603 29.90 -17.53 -0.78
CA ARG A 603 30.21 -18.96 -0.92
C ARG A 603 30.78 -19.31 -2.30
N TYR A 604 30.26 -18.71 -3.36
CA TYR A 604 30.57 -19.10 -4.74
C TYR A 604 31.46 -18.05 -5.44
N ARG A 605 32.57 -18.52 -6.02
CA ARG A 605 33.51 -17.68 -6.78
C ARG A 605 33.01 -17.48 -8.22
N ILE A 606 32.14 -16.51 -8.43
CA ILE A 606 31.41 -16.33 -9.71
C ILE A 606 32.35 -15.95 -10.87
N ILE A 607 33.07 -14.82 -10.77
CA ILE A 607 33.85 -14.28 -11.90
C ILE A 607 35.09 -15.14 -12.20
N SER A 608 35.73 -15.67 -11.16
CA SER A 608 36.95 -16.47 -11.26
C SER A 608 36.72 -17.98 -11.43
N GLU A 609 35.47 -18.41 -11.61
CA GLU A 609 35.16 -19.80 -11.99
C GLU A 609 35.81 -20.14 -13.33
N GLN A 610 36.48 -21.30 -13.38
CA GLN A 610 37.26 -21.74 -14.52
C GLN A 610 36.43 -22.59 -15.48
N ASP A 611 35.47 -23.36 -14.95
CA ASP A 611 34.52 -24.09 -15.78
C ASP A 611 33.52 -23.11 -16.40
N MET A 612 33.56 -22.97 -17.72
CA MET A 612 32.72 -22.01 -18.43
C MET A 612 31.22 -22.30 -18.33
N ASP A 613 30.80 -23.56 -18.29
CA ASP A 613 29.39 -23.91 -18.10
C ASP A 613 28.95 -23.54 -16.68
N ARG A 614 29.75 -23.86 -15.66
CA ARG A 614 29.47 -23.51 -14.26
C ARG A 614 29.47 -22.00 -14.04
N LYS A 615 30.41 -21.27 -14.65
CA LYS A 615 30.47 -19.80 -14.64
C LYS A 615 29.19 -19.20 -15.25
N LEU A 616 28.77 -19.70 -16.41
CA LEU A 616 27.52 -19.27 -17.05
C LEU A 616 26.28 -19.58 -16.19
N PHE A 617 26.26 -20.72 -15.51
CA PHE A 617 25.20 -21.05 -14.56
C PHE A 617 25.16 -20.09 -13.37
N TYR A 618 26.30 -19.77 -12.74
CA TYR A 618 26.32 -18.78 -11.66
C TYR A 618 25.90 -17.39 -12.12
N ILE A 619 26.29 -16.98 -13.34
CA ILE A 619 25.86 -15.71 -13.92
C ILE A 619 24.34 -15.72 -14.15
N LEU A 620 23.76 -16.83 -14.62
CA LEU A 620 22.30 -16.98 -14.75
C LEU A 620 21.61 -16.83 -13.39
N VAL A 621 22.13 -17.46 -12.32
CA VAL A 621 21.59 -17.30 -10.96
C VAL A 621 21.64 -15.84 -10.52
N VAL A 622 22.77 -15.15 -10.73
CA VAL A 622 22.91 -13.71 -10.42
C VAL A 622 21.88 -12.88 -11.17
N ASP A 623 21.67 -13.16 -12.45
CA ASP A 623 20.74 -12.40 -13.29
C ASP A 623 19.29 -12.56 -12.81
N VAL A 624 18.84 -13.80 -12.60
CA VAL A 624 17.50 -14.11 -12.08
C VAL A 624 17.25 -13.45 -10.72
N VAL A 625 18.21 -13.55 -9.80
CA VAL A 625 18.06 -12.99 -8.44
C VAL A 625 18.06 -11.47 -8.46
N ARG A 626 18.94 -10.85 -9.26
CA ARG A 626 19.03 -9.41 -9.41
C ARG A 626 17.74 -8.83 -9.99
N GLU A 627 17.19 -9.45 -11.03
CA GLU A 627 15.90 -9.05 -11.60
C GLU A 627 14.77 -9.17 -10.58
N ALA A 628 14.74 -10.26 -9.80
CA ALA A 628 13.75 -10.47 -8.75
C ALA A 628 13.86 -9.43 -7.62
N LEU A 629 15.07 -9.09 -7.17
CA LEU A 629 15.30 -8.05 -6.17
C LEU A 629 14.87 -6.67 -6.69
N THR A 630 15.26 -6.32 -7.92
CA THR A 630 14.85 -5.06 -8.55
C THR A 630 13.34 -4.97 -8.66
N LYS A 631 12.67 -6.05 -9.07
CA LYS A 631 11.21 -6.12 -9.13
C LYS A 631 10.56 -5.98 -7.76
N ALA A 632 11.05 -6.69 -6.75
CA ALA A 632 10.49 -6.59 -5.40
C ALA A 632 10.63 -5.17 -4.82
N LEU A 633 11.77 -4.51 -5.08
CA LEU A 633 12.00 -3.12 -4.70
C LEU A 633 11.06 -2.17 -5.46
N ASP A 634 10.92 -2.33 -6.78
CA ASP A 634 10.02 -1.52 -7.61
C ASP A 634 8.55 -1.65 -7.19
N LEU A 635 8.09 -2.87 -6.87
CA LEU A 635 6.75 -3.13 -6.33
C LEU A 635 6.53 -2.41 -4.99
N MET A 636 7.57 -2.29 -4.17
CA MET A 636 7.55 -1.51 -2.93
C MET A 636 7.78 -0.01 -3.14
N GLY A 637 7.93 0.47 -4.38
CA GLY A 637 8.23 1.86 -4.72
C GLY A 637 9.62 2.33 -4.31
N ILE A 638 10.57 1.38 -4.18
CA ILE A 638 11.95 1.64 -3.80
C ILE A 638 12.83 1.54 -5.04
N GLU A 639 13.55 2.62 -5.36
CA GLU A 639 14.49 2.62 -6.48
C GLU A 639 15.78 1.87 -6.15
N VAL A 640 16.42 1.29 -7.17
CA VAL A 640 17.76 0.71 -7.02
C VAL A 640 18.79 1.75 -7.44
N PRO A 641 19.67 2.21 -6.53
CA PRO A 641 20.73 3.13 -6.91
C PRO A 641 21.68 2.50 -7.93
N ARG A 642 22.29 3.32 -8.77
CA ARG A 642 23.28 2.80 -9.74
C ARG A 642 24.54 2.22 -9.08
N ARG A 643 24.86 2.65 -7.85
CA ARG A 643 25.95 2.17 -6.99
C ARG A 643 25.68 2.56 -5.54
N MET A 644 26.23 1.81 -4.59
CA MET A 644 26.14 2.01 -3.14
C MET A 644 27.46 1.67 -2.47
#